data_AF-A0A349A5V4-F1
#
_entry.id   AF-A0A349A5V4-F1
#
_cell.length_a   1.000
_cell.length_b   1.000
_cell.length_c   1.000
_cell.angle_alpha   90.00
_cell.angle_beta   90.00
_cell.angle_gamma   90.00
#
_symmetry.space_group_name_H-M   'P 1'
#
loop_
_entity.id
_entity.type
_entity.pdbx_description
1 polymer ?
#
loop_
_entity_poly.entity_id
_entity_poly.type
_entity_poly.pdbx_seq_one_letter_code
_entity_poly.pdbx_strand_id
1 'polypeptide(L)'
;MITPDRSQSAARRMLAKLMKPLVTLFGCLALFIPMPMLLAATVEYDLTIAWQEMNFTGRMVKALTVNGQLPGPPLRFTQGDHAVIRVHNQLDEETSIHWHGILLPNAMDGVPFVTFPPIAPGKTFIYEFDLRQSGTYWYHSHTMLQEQRGLYGALVIAPKDGNAFDRLRDHVVVLSDWTDEDAGSVLHTLKRGSEWYSLQKGSGQSVLGAARLGMLDAYFSRELQRMPPMDLADVYYDRFLLNGAQQQSLAAQPGEKIRLRVIAGSATTFFYVQFAGGPLQIIAADGQPVQPFTEQRLLIGVAETYDVIITMPADGSFEFRATAHDGSGQASLWLGTGPRHNAADIPYPNLYSSMSGLSLKRVLALTPGGSMGMSGTEVRAGKFDQPGMNGMDGMKEMEHGAMPQDAGEMNLAGMASAPEMKHAGHDIAGVAHENMSSDKALNGHPGLGMPTHEQPAAPGSIWLRLLAEDVSSKAPLAADGMSPERPWPPYDKLRAVQPTAFDPDKPVREIRMTLDGDMERYVWFLNNKPLSAADHIEIKRGEVVRFIMINRTMMHHPMHLHGHFFRVLNAQDEYSPLKHTVDVAPMTTTVIEFAAEEFGDWFFHCHLLYHMESGMARLVHYHDFTPDAATAAVRQHLYHDPFHLYGRVDLMSPMAHGAVVYANTRHIFSAEWQVGWQRVDDLHWEVTPAYDYYLNRFASVFAGIDLEGAGNHVEKHEGIFGLRYLLPLNIASRAWVDTAGEFQFAVSKHLELTPRLAVFSEAEYDTGERWEIRAGATCLLAKHFSLIGQWHSRFGWGGGLRWQF
;
A
#
# COMPACT_ATOMS: atom_id res chain seq x y z
N MET A 1 -109.81 -42.07 -0.46
CA MET A 1 -109.90 -41.85 -1.92
C MET A 1 -110.08 -40.36 -2.12
N ILE A 2 -109.20 -39.56 -2.72
CA ILE A 2 -107.99 -39.75 -3.53
C ILE A 2 -106.97 -38.67 -3.09
N THR A 3 -105.71 -38.97 -3.36
CA THR A 3 -104.41 -38.44 -2.92
C THR A 3 -104.09 -36.94 -3.13
N PRO A 4 -103.05 -36.43 -2.42
CA PRO A 4 -102.48 -35.07 -2.57
C PRO A 4 -101.28 -35.07 -3.54
N ASP A 5 -100.84 -33.90 -4.04
CA ASP A 5 -99.41 -33.73 -4.30
C ASP A 5 -98.93 -32.28 -4.13
N ARG A 6 -97.79 -32.18 -3.45
CA ARG A 6 -97.13 -30.99 -2.97
C ARG A 6 -95.82 -30.86 -3.74
N SER A 7 -95.58 -29.63 -4.18
CA SER A 7 -94.27 -28.99 -4.18
C SER A 7 -93.27 -29.33 -5.32
N GLN A 8 -92.80 -28.23 -5.92
CA GLN A 8 -91.38 -28.01 -6.21
C GLN A 8 -90.67 -29.06 -7.07
N SER A 9 -90.85 -29.02 -8.40
CA SER A 9 -89.77 -29.52 -9.28
C SER A 9 -89.71 -28.99 -10.72
N ALA A 10 -90.61 -28.11 -11.17
CA ALA A 10 -90.61 -27.70 -12.58
C ALA A 10 -89.70 -26.50 -12.92
N ALA A 11 -89.49 -25.55 -11.99
CA ALA A 11 -88.72 -24.32 -12.28
C ALA A 11 -87.18 -24.48 -12.18
N ARG A 12 -86.67 -25.60 -11.64
CA ARG A 12 -85.23 -25.86 -11.52
C ARG A 12 -84.64 -26.71 -12.65
N ARG A 13 -85.45 -27.24 -13.56
CA ARG A 13 -84.97 -28.11 -14.66
C ARG A 13 -84.89 -27.43 -16.03
N MET A 14 -85.32 -26.17 -16.16
CA MET A 14 -85.23 -25.45 -17.44
C MET A 14 -84.05 -24.47 -17.55
N LEU A 15 -83.33 -24.18 -16.45
CA LEU A 15 -82.09 -23.38 -16.50
C LEU A 15 -80.81 -24.20 -16.73
N ALA A 16 -80.89 -25.53 -16.80
CA ALA A 16 -79.71 -26.41 -16.91
C ALA A 16 -79.38 -26.86 -18.35
N LYS A 17 -80.05 -26.31 -19.37
CA LYS A 17 -79.86 -26.76 -20.78
C LYS A 17 -79.53 -25.65 -21.80
N LEU A 18 -79.19 -24.44 -21.35
CA LEU A 18 -78.76 -23.34 -22.24
C LEU A 18 -77.40 -22.73 -21.90
N MET A 19 -76.63 -23.34 -20.98
CA MET A 19 -75.27 -22.88 -20.62
C MET A 19 -74.19 -23.92 -20.93
N LYS A 20 -74.20 -24.53 -22.12
CA LYS A 20 -73.18 -25.52 -22.51
C LYS A 20 -72.41 -25.27 -23.81
N PRO A 21 -72.56 -24.14 -24.52
CA PRO A 21 -71.50 -23.72 -25.45
C PRO A 21 -71.11 -22.24 -25.32
N LEU A 22 -71.01 -21.69 -24.10
CA LEU A 22 -70.42 -20.36 -23.88
C LEU A 22 -69.35 -20.32 -22.78
N VAL A 23 -68.87 -21.48 -22.33
CA VAL A 23 -67.77 -21.61 -21.35
C VAL A 23 -66.50 -22.17 -22.00
N THR A 24 -66.57 -22.65 -23.24
CA THR A 24 -65.44 -23.22 -23.99
C THR A 24 -64.79 -22.25 -24.99
N LEU A 25 -65.12 -20.96 -24.94
CA LEU A 25 -64.42 -19.90 -25.69
C LEU A 25 -63.79 -18.81 -24.81
N PHE A 26 -63.96 -18.88 -23.49
CA PHE A 26 -63.23 -18.04 -22.52
C PHE A 26 -62.20 -18.81 -21.69
N GLY A 27 -62.13 -20.15 -21.85
CA GLY A 27 -61.18 -21.02 -21.15
C GLY A 27 -59.82 -21.21 -21.84
N CYS A 28 -59.62 -20.66 -23.05
CA CYS A 28 -58.34 -20.73 -23.77
C CYS A 28 -57.64 -19.37 -23.90
N LEU A 29 -58.13 -18.31 -23.23
CA LEU A 29 -57.52 -16.97 -23.25
C LEU A 29 -57.01 -16.48 -21.88
N ALA A 30 -56.82 -17.39 -20.92
CA ALA A 30 -56.37 -17.08 -19.55
C ALA A 30 -55.15 -17.91 -19.10
N LEU A 31 -54.35 -18.41 -20.05
CA LEU A 31 -53.09 -19.13 -19.80
C LEU A 31 -51.98 -18.56 -20.70
N PHE A 32 -51.92 -17.24 -20.79
CA PHE A 32 -50.69 -16.51 -21.07
C PHE A 32 -50.55 -15.46 -19.96
N ILE A 33 -50.24 -15.94 -18.75
CA ILE A 33 -49.51 -15.07 -17.81
C ILE A 33 -48.19 -14.82 -18.52
N PRO A 34 -47.83 -13.57 -18.88
CA PRO A 34 -46.48 -13.31 -19.33
C PRO A 34 -45.61 -13.67 -18.12
N MET A 35 -44.92 -14.80 -18.21
CA MET A 35 -43.72 -15.01 -17.41
C MET A 35 -42.90 -13.73 -17.66
N PRO A 36 -42.57 -12.92 -16.65
CA PRO A 36 -41.69 -11.80 -16.90
C PRO A 36 -40.38 -12.43 -17.35
N MET A 37 -40.17 -12.45 -18.67
CA MET A 37 -38.82 -12.47 -19.20
C MET A 37 -38.20 -11.24 -18.57
N LEU A 38 -37.36 -11.44 -17.54
CA LEU A 38 -36.38 -10.44 -17.14
C LEU A 38 -35.49 -10.23 -18.35
N LEU A 39 -35.91 -9.32 -19.24
CA LEU A 39 -35.05 -8.67 -20.19
C LEU A 39 -34.01 -7.89 -19.37
N ALA A 40 -32.77 -7.93 -19.80
CA ALA A 40 -31.71 -7.06 -19.29
C ALA A 40 -32.23 -5.62 -19.21
N ALA A 41 -32.25 -5.01 -18.01
CA ALA A 41 -32.67 -3.63 -17.88
C ALA A 41 -31.50 -2.73 -18.30
N THR A 42 -31.77 -1.70 -19.11
CA THR A 42 -30.81 -0.61 -19.30
C THR A 42 -30.87 0.30 -18.09
N VAL A 43 -29.76 0.42 -17.36
CA VAL A 43 -29.63 1.29 -16.19
C VAL A 43 -28.69 2.42 -16.54
N GLU A 44 -29.19 3.66 -16.45
CA GLU A 44 -28.46 4.85 -16.88
C GLU A 44 -28.04 5.72 -15.68
N TYR A 45 -26.83 6.28 -15.77
CA TYR A 45 -26.32 7.27 -14.82
C TYR A 45 -25.65 8.43 -15.54
N ASP A 46 -25.80 9.63 -15.00
CA ASP A 46 -25.06 10.83 -15.39
C ASP A 46 -24.16 11.25 -14.23
N LEU A 47 -22.85 11.28 -14.48
CA LEU A 47 -21.81 11.60 -13.52
C LEU A 47 -21.08 12.86 -13.97
N THR A 48 -21.19 13.93 -13.20
CA THR A 48 -20.52 15.19 -13.45
C THR A 48 -19.31 15.32 -12.53
N ILE A 49 -18.12 15.40 -13.13
CA ILE A 49 -16.85 15.61 -12.44
C ILE A 49 -16.56 17.11 -12.39
N ALA A 50 -16.41 17.65 -11.18
CA ALA A 50 -16.12 19.07 -10.98
C ALA A 50 -15.30 19.33 -9.71
N TRP A 51 -14.52 20.41 -9.73
CA TRP A 51 -13.89 20.99 -8.55
C TRP A 51 -14.95 21.61 -7.62
N GLN A 52 -14.88 21.30 -6.33
CA GLN A 52 -15.67 21.96 -5.28
C GLN A 52 -14.81 22.26 -4.06
N GLU A 53 -15.22 23.25 -3.26
CA GLU A 53 -14.57 23.49 -1.98
C GLU A 53 -15.18 22.59 -0.90
N MET A 54 -14.33 21.85 -0.20
CA MET A 54 -14.68 20.94 0.89
C MET A 54 -13.88 21.28 2.15
N ASN A 55 -14.37 20.86 3.32
CA ASN A 55 -13.72 21.11 4.59
C ASN A 55 -13.81 19.89 5.51
N PHE A 56 -12.68 19.19 5.65
CA PHE A 56 -12.54 18.01 6.52
C PHE A 56 -11.65 18.28 7.74
N THR A 57 -10.81 19.31 7.69
CA THR A 57 -9.76 19.62 8.68
C THR A 57 -10.02 20.88 9.49
N GLY A 58 -11.02 21.67 9.11
CA GLY A 58 -11.22 23.06 9.53
C GLY A 58 -10.82 24.08 8.45
N ARG A 59 -10.19 23.65 7.35
CA ARG A 59 -9.79 24.51 6.22
C ARG A 59 -10.60 24.19 4.96
N MET A 60 -11.02 25.22 4.24
CA MET A 60 -11.61 25.06 2.90
C MET A 60 -10.51 24.75 1.89
N VAL A 61 -10.62 23.63 1.20
CA VAL A 61 -9.70 23.16 0.16
C VAL A 61 -10.47 22.65 -1.06
N LYS A 62 -9.88 22.75 -2.24
CA LYS A 62 -10.48 22.21 -3.47
C LYS A 62 -10.39 20.69 -3.48
N ALA A 63 -11.51 20.03 -3.74
CA ALA A 63 -11.65 18.59 -3.93
C ALA A 63 -12.30 18.30 -5.28
N LEU A 64 -12.00 17.15 -5.87
CA LEU A 64 -12.76 16.61 -6.99
C LEU A 64 -13.99 15.90 -6.45
N THR A 65 -15.13 16.16 -7.08
CA THR A 65 -16.42 15.59 -6.69
C THR A 65 -17.11 14.97 -7.88
N VAL A 66 -17.94 13.96 -7.62
CA VAL A 66 -18.86 13.40 -8.61
C VAL A 66 -20.27 13.75 -8.19
N ASN A 67 -20.99 14.50 -9.03
CA ASN A 67 -22.32 15.05 -8.71
C ASN A 67 -22.35 15.86 -7.40
N GLY A 68 -21.25 16.55 -7.08
CA GLY A 68 -21.09 17.35 -5.86
C GLY A 68 -20.97 16.55 -4.56
N GLN A 69 -20.61 15.27 -4.65
CA GLN A 69 -20.40 14.40 -3.50
C GLN A 69 -18.97 13.86 -3.49
N LEU A 70 -18.45 13.62 -2.29
CA LEU A 70 -17.21 12.92 -2.01
C LEU A 70 -17.47 11.98 -0.82
N PRO A 71 -17.38 10.64 -0.99
CA PRO A 71 -17.23 9.93 -2.26
C PRO A 71 -18.38 10.25 -3.23
N GLY A 72 -18.18 9.95 -4.51
CA GLY A 72 -19.23 10.00 -5.52
C GLY A 72 -20.42 9.09 -5.17
N PRO A 73 -21.59 9.32 -5.81
CA PRO A 73 -22.80 8.56 -5.52
C PRO A 73 -22.58 7.05 -5.74
N PRO A 74 -23.13 6.18 -4.86
CA PRO A 74 -23.06 4.74 -5.06
C PRO A 74 -23.92 4.33 -6.26
N LEU A 75 -23.32 3.67 -7.23
CA LEU A 75 -24.02 3.11 -8.38
C LEU A 75 -24.55 1.73 -8.03
N ARG A 76 -25.78 1.43 -8.42
CA ARG A 76 -26.44 0.17 -8.10
C ARG A 76 -27.03 -0.44 -9.36
N PHE A 77 -26.67 -1.70 -9.57
CA PHE A 77 -27.12 -2.49 -10.70
C PHE A 77 -27.56 -3.88 -10.23
N THR A 78 -28.17 -4.63 -11.15
CA THR A 78 -28.43 -6.05 -11.04
C THR A 78 -27.62 -6.79 -12.11
N GLN A 79 -27.14 -8.00 -11.79
CA GLN A 79 -26.45 -8.84 -12.75
C GLN A 79 -27.36 -9.11 -13.96
N GLY A 80 -26.83 -8.88 -15.15
CA GLY A 80 -27.52 -8.94 -16.42
C GLY A 80 -28.04 -7.59 -16.90
N ASP A 81 -27.94 -6.51 -16.12
CA ASP A 81 -28.26 -5.16 -16.59
C ASP A 81 -27.25 -4.68 -17.65
N HIS A 82 -27.72 -3.82 -18.54
CA HIS A 82 -26.89 -3.06 -19.48
C HIS A 82 -26.62 -1.68 -18.88
N ALA A 83 -25.37 -1.40 -18.51
CA ALA A 83 -24.98 -0.14 -17.90
C ALA A 83 -24.68 0.91 -18.98
N VAL A 84 -25.27 2.10 -18.85
CA VAL A 84 -24.96 3.27 -19.69
C VAL A 84 -24.61 4.44 -18.77
N ILE A 85 -23.34 4.79 -18.68
CA ILE A 85 -22.86 5.80 -17.73
C ILE A 85 -22.21 6.96 -18.48
N ARG A 86 -22.82 8.14 -18.40
CA ARG A 86 -22.35 9.37 -19.05
C ARG A 86 -21.48 10.14 -18.07
N VAL A 87 -20.20 10.27 -18.37
CA VAL A 87 -19.25 11.00 -17.54
C VAL A 87 -18.94 12.34 -18.18
N HIS A 88 -19.36 13.42 -17.53
CA HIS A 88 -19.14 14.81 -17.95
C HIS A 88 -17.92 15.38 -17.23
N ASN A 89 -16.89 15.75 -17.98
CA ASN A 89 -15.73 16.44 -17.45
C ASN A 89 -15.97 17.96 -17.44
N GLN A 90 -16.18 18.56 -16.26
CA GLN A 90 -16.25 20.03 -16.09
C GLN A 90 -14.96 20.63 -15.52
N LEU A 91 -13.86 19.88 -15.51
CA LEU A 91 -12.55 20.36 -15.15
C LEU A 91 -11.91 21.13 -16.31
N ASP A 92 -10.83 21.84 -16.01
CA ASP A 92 -9.91 22.45 -16.96
C ASP A 92 -8.77 21.51 -17.39
N GLU A 93 -8.77 20.28 -16.89
CA GLU A 93 -7.84 19.20 -17.20
C GLU A 93 -8.57 17.94 -17.67
N GLU A 94 -7.83 16.98 -18.22
CA GLU A 94 -8.40 15.70 -18.65
C GLU A 94 -8.79 14.82 -17.45
N THR A 95 -9.66 13.83 -17.66
CA THR A 95 -10.07 12.89 -16.61
C THR A 95 -10.47 11.54 -17.20
N SER A 96 -10.66 10.55 -16.33
CA SER A 96 -11.14 9.21 -16.66
C SER A 96 -11.86 8.60 -15.47
N ILE A 97 -12.61 7.52 -15.69
CA ILE A 97 -13.20 6.72 -14.62
C ILE A 97 -12.94 5.25 -14.94
N HIS A 98 -12.17 4.58 -14.10
CA HIS A 98 -12.00 3.15 -14.12
C HIS A 98 -13.06 2.46 -13.26
N TRP A 99 -13.60 1.34 -13.74
CA TRP A 99 -14.61 0.51 -13.06
C TRP A 99 -13.91 -0.68 -12.38
N HIS A 100 -13.35 -0.42 -11.21
CA HIS A 100 -12.45 -1.34 -10.51
C HIS A 100 -13.09 -2.70 -10.24
N GLY A 101 -12.46 -3.75 -10.81
CA GLY A 101 -12.89 -5.14 -10.64
C GLY A 101 -14.02 -5.58 -11.57
N ILE A 102 -14.47 -4.74 -12.51
CA ILE A 102 -15.51 -5.08 -13.48
C ILE A 102 -14.92 -5.78 -14.71
N LEU A 103 -15.53 -6.90 -15.11
CA LEU A 103 -15.27 -7.55 -16.39
C LEU A 103 -16.10 -6.86 -17.48
N LEU A 104 -15.45 -6.09 -18.34
CA LEU A 104 -16.07 -5.23 -19.35
C LEU A 104 -15.30 -5.31 -20.69
N PRO A 105 -15.86 -4.77 -21.79
CA PRO A 105 -15.11 -4.60 -23.03
C PRO A 105 -13.89 -3.70 -22.80
N ASN A 106 -12.74 -4.05 -23.36
CA ASN A 106 -11.48 -3.35 -23.12
C ASN A 106 -11.60 -1.81 -23.26
N ALA A 107 -12.23 -1.31 -24.32
CA ALA A 107 -12.40 0.14 -24.56
C ALA A 107 -13.25 0.89 -23.50
N MET A 108 -13.95 0.17 -22.62
CA MET A 108 -14.77 0.73 -21.54
C MET A 108 -14.08 0.66 -20.17
N ASP A 109 -12.83 0.19 -20.12
CA ASP A 109 -12.09 -0.01 -18.87
C ASP A 109 -11.75 1.31 -18.17
N GLY A 110 -11.60 2.40 -18.93
CA GLY A 110 -11.42 3.72 -18.35
C GLY A 110 -9.98 4.03 -17.91
N VAL A 111 -9.00 3.32 -18.46
CA VAL A 111 -7.57 3.62 -18.28
C VAL A 111 -7.07 4.47 -19.44
N PRO A 112 -6.77 5.76 -19.24
CA PRO A 112 -6.37 6.65 -20.31
C PRO A 112 -5.06 6.18 -20.94
N PHE A 113 -4.92 6.38 -22.24
CA PHE A 113 -3.76 5.98 -23.05
C PHE A 113 -3.55 4.46 -23.18
N VAL A 114 -4.25 3.63 -22.40
CA VAL A 114 -4.24 2.17 -22.51
C VAL A 114 -5.46 1.69 -23.29
N THR A 115 -6.65 1.96 -22.78
CA THR A 115 -7.88 1.39 -23.31
C THR A 115 -8.73 2.39 -24.08
N PHE A 116 -8.54 3.69 -23.82
CA PHE A 116 -9.23 4.77 -24.52
C PHE A 116 -8.46 6.11 -24.42
N PRO A 117 -8.77 7.11 -25.26
CA PRO A 117 -8.29 8.48 -25.06
C PRO A 117 -8.97 9.15 -23.86
N PRO A 118 -8.25 9.92 -23.02
CA PRO A 118 -8.83 10.55 -21.83
C PRO A 118 -9.97 11.53 -22.17
N ILE A 119 -10.89 11.72 -21.22
CA ILE A 119 -12.03 12.62 -21.38
C ILE A 119 -11.53 14.06 -21.28
N ALA A 120 -11.46 14.76 -22.42
CA ALA A 120 -10.97 16.13 -22.47
C ALA A 120 -11.88 17.13 -21.69
N PRO A 121 -11.33 18.29 -21.27
CA PRO A 121 -12.09 19.37 -20.62
C PRO A 121 -13.39 19.73 -21.37
N GLY A 122 -14.49 19.83 -20.64
CA GLY A 122 -15.81 20.17 -21.19
C GLY A 122 -16.44 19.10 -22.08
N LYS A 123 -15.86 17.89 -22.17
CA LYS A 123 -16.38 16.77 -22.96
C LYS A 123 -17.12 15.76 -22.09
N THR A 124 -17.89 14.91 -22.77
CA THR A 124 -18.60 13.78 -22.18
C THR A 124 -18.14 12.52 -22.87
N PHE A 125 -17.88 11.47 -22.08
CA PHE A 125 -17.69 10.12 -22.59
C PHE A 125 -18.82 9.22 -22.05
N ILE A 126 -19.25 8.24 -22.85
CA ILE A 126 -20.31 7.32 -22.47
C ILE A 126 -19.70 5.93 -22.37
N TYR A 127 -19.74 5.38 -21.16
CA TYR A 127 -19.36 4.00 -20.90
C TYR A 127 -20.59 3.10 -21.07
N GLU A 128 -20.49 2.07 -21.90
CA GLU A 128 -21.59 1.14 -22.19
C GLU A 128 -21.11 -0.31 -22.14
N PHE A 129 -21.67 -1.11 -21.23
CA PHE A 129 -21.29 -2.52 -21.08
C PHE A 129 -22.34 -3.36 -20.33
N ASP A 130 -22.34 -4.66 -20.61
CA ASP A 130 -23.22 -5.62 -19.93
C ASP A 130 -22.59 -6.12 -18.63
N LEU A 131 -23.38 -6.15 -17.56
CA LEU A 131 -22.93 -6.61 -16.25
C LEU A 131 -23.12 -8.12 -16.10
N ARG A 132 -22.08 -8.89 -16.38
CA ARG A 132 -22.13 -10.37 -16.27
C ARG A 132 -21.77 -10.93 -14.89
N GLN A 133 -21.37 -10.07 -13.95
CA GLN A 133 -20.98 -10.45 -12.58
C GLN A 133 -21.86 -9.78 -11.53
N SER A 134 -21.70 -10.18 -10.27
CA SER A 134 -22.32 -9.55 -9.09
C SER A 134 -21.26 -9.29 -8.02
N GLY A 135 -21.53 -8.41 -7.05
CA GLY A 135 -20.62 -8.16 -5.92
C GLY A 135 -20.48 -6.68 -5.54
N THR A 136 -19.50 -6.40 -4.67
CA THR A 136 -19.08 -5.06 -4.26
C THR A 136 -17.83 -4.65 -5.02
N TYR A 137 -17.94 -3.55 -5.74
CA TYR A 137 -16.89 -2.94 -6.55
C TYR A 137 -16.90 -1.43 -6.30
N TRP A 138 -16.08 -0.71 -7.05
CA TRP A 138 -15.97 0.73 -6.93
C TRP A 138 -15.48 1.34 -8.24
N TYR A 139 -15.50 2.65 -8.33
CA TYR A 139 -14.99 3.39 -9.47
C TYR A 139 -14.10 4.53 -8.98
N HIS A 140 -13.07 4.86 -9.74
CA HIS A 140 -12.12 5.92 -9.38
C HIS A 140 -11.45 6.52 -10.62
N SER A 141 -10.79 7.68 -10.46
CA SER A 141 -9.95 8.22 -11.54
C SER A 141 -8.78 7.30 -11.82
N HIS A 142 -8.49 7.10 -13.10
CA HIS A 142 -7.22 6.54 -13.55
C HIS A 142 -6.35 7.60 -14.26
N THR A 143 -6.60 8.88 -13.94
CA THR A 143 -5.88 10.02 -14.51
C THR A 143 -5.10 10.76 -13.42
N MET A 144 -3.78 10.77 -13.55
CA MET A 144 -2.88 11.53 -12.68
C MET A 144 -3.16 11.22 -11.19
N LEU A 145 -3.10 12.24 -10.33
CA LEU A 145 -3.34 12.13 -8.88
C LEU A 145 -4.79 12.47 -8.49
N GLN A 146 -5.75 12.40 -9.43
CA GLN A 146 -7.14 12.82 -9.19
C GLN A 146 -7.87 11.96 -8.15
N GLU A 147 -7.49 10.69 -7.99
CA GLU A 147 -8.09 9.78 -7.00
C GLU A 147 -7.93 10.33 -5.58
N GLN A 148 -6.71 10.68 -5.15
CA GLN A 148 -6.45 11.24 -3.82
C GLN A 148 -7.21 12.56 -3.59
N ARG A 149 -7.55 13.28 -4.67
CA ARG A 149 -8.28 14.55 -4.60
C ARG A 149 -9.79 14.37 -4.43
N GLY A 150 -10.31 13.13 -4.44
CA GLY A 150 -11.71 12.82 -4.16
C GLY A 150 -12.48 12.10 -5.27
N LEU A 151 -11.84 11.78 -6.39
CA LEU A 151 -12.52 11.18 -7.54
C LEU A 151 -12.66 9.66 -7.40
N TYR A 152 -13.57 9.21 -6.54
CA TYR A 152 -13.91 7.79 -6.34
C TYR A 152 -15.32 7.62 -5.79
N GLY A 153 -15.91 6.43 -5.95
CA GLY A 153 -17.23 6.08 -5.42
C GLY A 153 -17.54 4.59 -5.52
N ALA A 154 -18.64 4.15 -4.89
CA ALA A 154 -18.97 2.73 -4.83
C ALA A 154 -19.79 2.24 -6.03
N LEU A 155 -19.62 0.98 -6.41
CA LEU A 155 -20.42 0.29 -7.42
C LEU A 155 -20.87 -1.07 -6.89
N VAL A 156 -22.18 -1.27 -6.74
CA VAL A 156 -22.74 -2.52 -6.19
C VAL A 156 -23.62 -3.18 -7.23
N ILE A 157 -23.35 -4.47 -7.50
CA ILE A 157 -24.14 -5.27 -8.44
C ILE A 157 -24.82 -6.40 -7.68
N ALA A 158 -26.14 -6.35 -7.57
CA ALA A 158 -26.93 -7.41 -6.95
C ALA A 158 -26.96 -8.66 -7.85
N PRO A 159 -26.88 -9.88 -7.31
CA PRO A 159 -27.02 -11.10 -8.12
C PRO A 159 -28.45 -11.24 -8.64
N LYS A 160 -28.60 -11.78 -9.85
CA LYS A 160 -29.90 -11.91 -10.52
C LYS A 160 -30.88 -12.80 -9.76
N ASP A 161 -30.39 -13.93 -9.25
CA ASP A 161 -31.21 -14.94 -8.58
C ASP A 161 -31.32 -14.71 -7.06
N GLY A 162 -30.72 -13.62 -6.56
CA GLY A 162 -30.50 -13.39 -5.14
C GLY A 162 -29.50 -14.39 -4.52
N ASN A 163 -28.97 -14.05 -3.35
CA ASN A 163 -28.18 -14.94 -2.51
C ASN A 163 -28.77 -14.99 -1.09
N ALA A 164 -28.23 -15.87 -0.24
CA ALA A 164 -28.71 -16.04 1.14
C ALA A 164 -28.63 -14.75 1.98
N PHE A 165 -27.77 -13.81 1.60
CA PHE A 165 -27.47 -12.57 2.32
C PHE A 165 -28.20 -11.34 1.76
N ASP A 166 -28.85 -11.42 0.60
CA ASP A 166 -29.57 -10.28 -0.01
C ASP A 166 -30.86 -9.89 0.71
N ARG A 167 -31.27 -10.71 1.69
CA ARG A 167 -32.34 -10.35 2.63
C ARG A 167 -31.85 -9.48 3.79
N LEU A 168 -30.53 -9.39 3.99
CA LEU A 168 -29.96 -8.53 5.02
C LEU A 168 -30.01 -7.07 4.57
N ARG A 169 -30.04 -6.17 5.55
CA ARG A 169 -29.85 -4.76 5.28
C ARG A 169 -28.39 -4.51 4.91
N ASP A 170 -28.18 -3.89 3.75
CA ASP A 170 -26.86 -3.52 3.27
C ASP A 170 -26.51 -2.07 3.61
N HIS A 171 -25.26 -1.84 3.98
CA HIS A 171 -24.68 -0.51 4.08
C HIS A 171 -23.30 -0.49 3.43
N VAL A 172 -23.06 0.48 2.55
CA VAL A 172 -21.77 0.66 1.88
C VAL A 172 -20.87 1.50 2.77
N VAL A 173 -19.60 1.11 2.88
CA VAL A 173 -18.56 1.81 3.64
C VAL A 173 -17.36 2.00 2.71
N VAL A 174 -17.21 3.19 2.16
CA VAL A 174 -16.02 3.57 1.38
C VAL A 174 -15.02 4.23 2.32
N LEU A 175 -13.90 3.57 2.55
CA LEU A 175 -12.78 4.08 3.33
C LEU A 175 -11.87 4.90 2.43
N SER A 176 -11.39 6.04 2.92
CA SER A 176 -10.43 6.87 2.19
C SER A 176 -9.52 7.63 3.14
N ASP A 177 -8.39 8.07 2.60
CA ASP A 177 -7.45 8.97 3.23
C ASP A 177 -7.57 10.37 2.61
N TRP A 178 -7.35 11.42 3.41
CA TRP A 178 -7.53 12.81 2.97
C TRP A 178 -6.38 13.68 3.46
N THR A 179 -5.83 14.48 2.55
CA THR A 179 -4.90 15.56 2.89
C THR A 179 -5.35 16.87 2.28
N ASP A 180 -5.14 17.95 3.01
CA ASP A 180 -5.35 19.32 2.51
C ASP A 180 -4.24 19.76 1.54
N GLU A 181 -3.16 18.99 1.46
CA GLU A 181 -2.06 19.25 0.55
C GLU A 181 -2.47 18.99 -0.91
N ASP A 182 -1.89 19.76 -1.83
CA ASP A 182 -1.95 19.43 -3.25
C ASP A 182 -1.23 18.10 -3.53
N ALA A 183 -1.86 17.20 -4.28
CA ALA A 183 -1.30 15.87 -4.53
C ALA A 183 0.03 15.94 -5.30
N GLY A 184 0.20 16.91 -6.20
CA GLY A 184 1.47 17.16 -6.88
C GLY A 184 2.57 17.61 -5.92
N SER A 185 2.23 18.43 -4.92
CA SER A 185 3.14 18.82 -3.83
C SER A 185 3.52 17.64 -2.93
N VAL A 186 2.58 16.71 -2.68
CA VAL A 186 2.87 15.45 -1.98
C VAL A 186 3.86 14.61 -2.78
N LEU A 187 3.61 14.36 -4.07
CA LEU A 187 4.53 13.63 -4.94
C LEU A 187 5.91 14.31 -5.00
N HIS A 188 5.93 15.64 -5.12
CA HIS A 188 7.17 16.42 -5.11
C HIS A 188 7.97 16.23 -3.83
N THR A 189 7.28 16.20 -2.68
CA THR A 189 7.89 15.95 -1.36
C THR A 189 8.48 14.54 -1.25
N LEU A 190 7.81 13.55 -1.84
CA LEU A 190 8.29 12.17 -1.88
C LEU A 190 9.53 12.06 -2.79
N LYS A 191 9.49 12.65 -4.00
CA LYS A 191 10.61 12.62 -4.98
C LYS A 191 11.92 13.21 -4.48
N ARG A 192 11.86 14.15 -3.53
CA ARG A 192 13.05 14.78 -2.92
C ARG A 192 13.58 14.05 -1.67
N GLY A 193 13.01 12.90 -1.30
CA GLY A 193 13.48 12.07 -0.18
C GLY A 193 13.36 12.75 1.19
N SER A 194 12.22 13.38 1.47
CA SER A 194 12.00 14.11 2.73
C SER A 194 11.45 13.22 3.85
N GLU A 195 12.10 13.22 5.02
CA GLU A 195 11.63 12.53 6.25
C GLU A 195 10.32 13.10 6.84
N TRP A 196 9.76 14.15 6.25
CA TRP A 196 8.66 14.91 6.82
C TRP A 196 7.42 14.06 7.11
N TYR A 197 7.00 13.21 6.18
CA TYR A 197 5.81 12.39 6.38
C TYR A 197 6.03 11.31 7.42
N SER A 198 7.18 10.65 7.42
CA SER A 198 7.54 9.66 8.44
C SER A 198 7.60 10.30 9.84
N LEU A 199 8.03 11.55 9.95
CA LEU A 199 7.96 12.31 11.20
C LEU A 199 6.52 12.62 11.62
N GLN A 200 5.66 13.10 10.71
CA GLN A 200 4.27 13.46 11.04
C GLN A 200 3.44 12.26 11.48
N LYS A 201 3.64 11.10 10.86
CA LYS A 201 3.00 9.83 11.26
C LYS A 201 3.56 9.27 12.58
N GLY A 202 4.71 9.76 13.03
CA GLY A 202 5.42 9.17 14.17
C GLY A 202 6.17 7.87 13.85
N SER A 203 6.32 7.53 12.56
CA SER A 203 6.99 6.33 12.06
C SER A 203 8.50 6.51 11.83
N GLY A 204 9.05 7.71 12.01
CA GLY A 204 10.48 7.97 11.81
C GLY A 204 11.35 7.09 12.71
N GLN A 205 12.30 6.37 12.11
CA GLN A 205 13.20 5.46 12.82
C GLN A 205 14.52 6.15 13.15
N SER A 206 15.15 5.78 14.26
CA SER A 206 16.40 6.41 14.69
C SER A 206 17.31 5.46 15.48
N VAL A 207 18.59 5.83 15.60
CA VAL A 207 19.56 5.08 16.40
C VAL A 207 19.16 5.04 17.87
N LEU A 208 18.70 6.17 18.44
CA LEU A 208 18.26 6.21 19.84
C LEU A 208 16.95 5.45 20.04
N GLY A 209 16.03 5.49 19.08
CA GLY A 209 14.82 4.68 19.07
C GLY A 209 15.12 3.18 19.08
N ALA A 210 16.03 2.74 18.20
CA ALA A 210 16.53 1.36 18.18
C ALA A 210 17.21 0.98 19.51
N ALA A 211 18.06 1.85 20.06
CA ALA A 211 18.72 1.62 21.36
C ALA A 211 17.71 1.46 22.51
N ARG A 212 16.67 2.31 22.53
CA ARG A 212 15.60 2.26 23.53
C ARG A 212 14.83 0.94 23.50
N LEU A 213 14.64 0.37 22.31
CA LEU A 213 13.98 -0.91 22.12
C LEU A 213 14.92 -2.12 22.25
N GLY A 214 16.25 -1.90 22.36
CA GLY A 214 17.24 -2.97 22.36
C GLY A 214 17.46 -3.61 20.98
N MET A 215 17.22 -2.87 19.90
CA MET A 215 17.17 -3.35 18.50
C MET A 215 18.23 -2.68 17.59
N LEU A 216 19.38 -2.30 18.16
CA LEU A 216 20.49 -1.73 17.40
C LEU A 216 21.06 -2.70 16.36
N ASP A 217 21.03 -4.00 16.66
CA ASP A 217 21.42 -5.07 15.74
C ASP A 217 20.55 -5.06 14.48
N ALA A 218 19.23 -4.96 14.63
CA ALA A 218 18.30 -4.86 13.51
C ALA A 218 18.51 -3.57 12.70
N TYR A 219 18.70 -2.42 13.38
CA TYR A 219 18.97 -1.14 12.72
C TYR A 219 20.24 -1.21 11.86
N PHE A 220 21.38 -1.62 12.42
CA PHE A 220 22.63 -1.68 11.66
C PHE A 220 22.68 -2.84 10.66
N SER A 221 21.95 -3.93 10.89
CA SER A 221 21.82 -5.01 9.89
C SER A 221 21.09 -4.53 8.64
N ARG A 222 20.07 -3.69 8.80
CA ARG A 222 19.38 -3.02 7.69
C ARG A 222 20.29 -2.07 6.94
N GLU A 223 20.98 -1.19 7.67
CA GLU A 223 21.96 -0.27 7.09
C GLU A 223 23.01 -1.02 6.25
N LEU A 224 23.55 -2.12 6.80
CA LEU A 224 24.55 -2.94 6.11
C LEU A 224 24.02 -3.53 4.80
N GLN A 225 22.73 -3.87 4.75
CA GLN A 225 22.04 -4.39 3.57
C GLN A 225 21.62 -3.29 2.57
N ARG A 226 21.91 -2.01 2.84
CA ARG A 226 21.51 -0.86 2.03
C ARG A 226 20.00 -0.71 1.89
N MET A 227 19.30 -1.06 2.97
CA MET A 227 17.85 -1.00 3.04
C MET A 227 17.41 0.30 3.72
N PRO A 228 16.46 1.05 3.13
CA PRO A 228 15.85 2.18 3.79
C PRO A 228 15.03 1.72 5.01
N PRO A 229 14.73 2.62 5.96
CA PRO A 229 13.80 2.35 7.04
C PRO A 229 12.48 1.77 6.55
N MET A 230 11.91 0.84 7.33
CA MET A 230 10.58 0.30 7.05
C MET A 230 9.53 1.38 7.30
N ASP A 231 8.60 1.52 6.35
CA ASP A 231 7.41 2.34 6.47
C ASP A 231 6.19 1.48 6.10
N LEU A 232 5.00 1.86 6.54
CA LEU A 232 3.75 1.15 6.20
C LEU A 232 2.84 1.96 5.29
N ALA A 233 3.05 3.28 5.21
CA ALA A 233 2.32 4.19 4.34
C ALA A 233 3.23 5.38 4.00
N ASP A 234 3.46 5.72 2.73
CA ASP A 234 4.46 6.75 2.39
C ASP A 234 4.05 8.18 2.78
N VAL A 235 2.74 8.43 2.85
CA VAL A 235 2.17 9.77 2.99
C VAL A 235 1.50 9.92 4.35
N TYR A 236 1.70 11.07 4.99
CA TYR A 236 0.88 11.48 6.12
C TYR A 236 -0.42 12.11 5.62
N TYR A 237 -1.55 11.66 6.17
CA TYR A 237 -2.86 12.20 5.87
C TYR A 237 -3.43 12.96 7.07
N ASP A 238 -4.11 14.06 6.79
CA ASP A 238 -4.75 14.89 7.81
C ASP A 238 -5.97 14.20 8.41
N ARG A 239 -6.71 13.44 7.60
CA ARG A 239 -7.97 12.80 7.99
C ARG A 239 -8.12 11.44 7.33
N PHE A 240 -8.75 10.51 8.04
CA PHE A 240 -9.26 9.26 7.49
C PHE A 240 -10.78 9.33 7.52
N LEU A 241 -11.43 8.89 6.45
CA LEU A 241 -12.85 9.07 6.23
C LEU A 241 -13.52 7.72 5.94
N LEU A 242 -14.77 7.60 6.36
CA LEU A 242 -15.73 6.61 5.88
C LEU A 242 -16.92 7.36 5.29
N ASN A 243 -17.26 7.05 4.04
CA ASN A 243 -18.34 7.72 3.31
C ASN A 243 -18.25 9.27 3.37
N GLY A 244 -17.03 9.82 3.36
CA GLY A 244 -16.80 11.27 3.36
C GLY A 244 -16.84 11.93 4.74
N ALA A 245 -16.88 11.16 5.83
CA ALA A 245 -16.88 11.68 7.19
C ALA A 245 -15.91 10.92 8.11
N GLN A 246 -15.32 11.59 9.11
CA GLN A 246 -14.53 10.88 10.13
C GLN A 246 -15.40 10.01 11.03
N GLN A 247 -16.63 10.45 11.30
CA GLN A 247 -17.59 9.71 12.09
C GLN A 247 -18.97 9.77 11.44
N GLN A 248 -19.64 8.62 11.39
CA GLN A 248 -21.02 8.50 10.94
C GLN A 248 -21.80 7.64 11.93
N SER A 249 -23.12 7.79 11.97
CA SER A 249 -24.00 6.93 12.76
C SER A 249 -25.02 6.23 11.86
N LEU A 250 -25.28 4.96 12.13
CA LEU A 250 -26.30 4.15 11.48
C LEU A 250 -27.21 3.52 12.55
N ALA A 251 -28.50 3.86 12.51
CA ALA A 251 -29.47 3.23 13.40
C ALA A 251 -29.57 1.73 13.09
N ALA A 252 -29.52 0.90 14.13
CA ALA A 252 -29.60 -0.55 14.04
C ALA A 252 -30.35 -1.12 15.26
N GLN A 253 -31.10 -2.19 15.06
CA GLN A 253 -31.89 -2.85 16.10
C GLN A 253 -31.08 -3.94 16.81
N PRO A 254 -31.33 -4.21 18.10
CA PRO A 254 -30.75 -5.35 18.79
C PRO A 254 -30.96 -6.67 18.05
N GLY A 255 -29.90 -7.47 17.89
CA GLY A 255 -29.93 -8.74 17.16
C GLY A 255 -30.02 -8.62 15.63
N GLU A 256 -30.13 -7.41 15.07
CA GLU A 256 -30.11 -7.18 13.62
C GLU A 256 -28.77 -7.66 13.03
N LYS A 257 -28.85 -8.36 11.90
CA LYS A 257 -27.68 -8.68 11.08
C LYS A 257 -27.60 -7.70 9.93
N ILE A 258 -26.48 -6.99 9.84
CA ILE A 258 -26.23 -5.97 8.81
C ILE A 258 -25.04 -6.44 7.98
N ARG A 259 -25.17 -6.37 6.64
CA ARG A 259 -24.06 -6.58 5.71
C ARG A 259 -23.41 -5.22 5.43
N LEU A 260 -22.16 -5.07 5.86
CA LEU A 260 -21.31 -3.95 5.51
C LEU A 260 -20.50 -4.31 4.26
N ARG A 261 -20.60 -3.49 3.22
CA ARG A 261 -19.83 -3.59 1.99
C ARG A 261 -18.65 -2.63 2.10
N VAL A 262 -17.52 -3.14 2.57
CA VAL A 262 -16.33 -2.34 2.86
C VAL A 262 -15.47 -2.25 1.61
N ILE A 263 -15.14 -1.02 1.21
CA ILE A 263 -14.29 -0.70 0.05
C ILE A 263 -13.13 0.13 0.56
N ALA A 264 -11.89 -0.31 0.31
CA ALA A 264 -10.70 0.50 0.59
C ALA A 264 -10.35 1.36 -0.63
N GLY A 265 -11.00 2.53 -0.75
CA GLY A 265 -10.77 3.51 -1.81
C GLY A 265 -9.82 4.64 -1.38
N SER A 266 -8.79 4.31 -0.61
CA SER A 266 -7.71 5.20 -0.18
C SER A 266 -6.62 5.26 -1.24
N ALA A 267 -5.88 6.36 -1.30
CA ALA A 267 -4.77 6.49 -2.26
C ALA A 267 -3.55 5.66 -1.85
N THR A 268 -3.25 5.55 -0.55
CA THR A 268 -2.14 4.72 -0.07
C THR A 268 -2.38 3.99 1.25
N THR A 269 -3.46 4.29 1.97
CA THR A 269 -3.66 3.78 3.33
C THR A 269 -4.35 2.43 3.36
N PHE A 270 -3.70 1.44 3.96
CA PHE A 270 -4.35 0.19 4.40
C PHE A 270 -5.13 0.44 5.69
N PHE A 271 -6.20 -0.32 5.94
CA PHE A 271 -6.99 -0.18 7.17
C PHE A 271 -7.12 -1.48 7.95
N TYR A 272 -6.96 -1.41 9.26
CA TYR A 272 -7.51 -2.41 10.16
C TYR A 272 -8.97 -2.09 10.43
N VAL A 273 -9.87 -2.99 10.04
CA VAL A 273 -11.30 -2.90 10.36
C VAL A 273 -11.68 -3.88 11.46
N GLN A 274 -12.47 -3.38 12.43
CA GLN A 274 -12.92 -4.15 13.58
C GLN A 274 -14.26 -3.62 14.11
N PHE A 275 -15.02 -4.47 14.77
CA PHE A 275 -16.33 -4.11 15.34
C PHE A 275 -16.36 -4.36 16.85
N ALA A 276 -16.73 -3.33 17.62
CA ALA A 276 -16.78 -3.40 19.08
C ALA A 276 -17.84 -4.40 19.60
N GLY A 277 -18.87 -4.70 18.80
CA GLY A 277 -19.96 -5.60 19.17
C GLY A 277 -19.66 -7.08 18.97
N GLY A 278 -18.52 -7.45 18.37
CA GLY A 278 -18.14 -8.85 18.13
C GLY A 278 -17.36 -9.05 16.82
N PRO A 279 -17.12 -10.32 16.43
CA PRO A 279 -16.33 -10.61 15.24
C PRO A 279 -17.06 -10.21 13.96
N LEU A 280 -16.26 -9.90 12.95
CA LEU A 280 -16.69 -9.73 11.56
C LEU A 280 -16.86 -11.11 10.93
N GLN A 281 -18.01 -11.41 10.34
CA GLN A 281 -18.18 -12.59 9.50
C GLN A 281 -17.95 -12.22 8.04
N ILE A 282 -16.82 -12.63 7.47
CA ILE A 282 -16.47 -12.37 6.07
C ILE A 282 -17.23 -13.34 5.17
N ILE A 283 -17.86 -12.83 4.12
CA ILE A 283 -18.68 -13.62 3.17
C ILE A 283 -18.31 -13.41 1.70
N ALA A 284 -17.63 -12.31 1.37
CA ALA A 284 -17.09 -12.06 0.04
C ALA A 284 -15.79 -11.26 0.12
N ALA A 285 -14.92 -11.44 -0.87
CA ALA A 285 -13.71 -10.66 -1.09
C ALA A 285 -13.64 -10.29 -2.58
N ASP A 286 -13.35 -9.03 -2.91
CA ASP A 286 -13.25 -8.50 -4.28
C ASP A 286 -14.49 -8.82 -5.13
N GLY A 287 -15.67 -8.69 -4.52
CA GLY A 287 -16.95 -9.05 -5.14
C GLY A 287 -17.23 -10.55 -5.29
N GLN A 288 -16.27 -11.43 -5.00
CA GLN A 288 -16.40 -12.88 -5.13
C GLN A 288 -16.85 -13.53 -3.82
N PRO A 289 -17.87 -14.42 -3.84
CA PRO A 289 -18.33 -15.11 -2.63
C PRO A 289 -17.26 -16.09 -2.12
N VAL A 290 -17.05 -16.09 -0.82
CA VAL A 290 -16.13 -17.01 -0.13
C VAL A 290 -16.87 -17.85 0.91
N GLN A 291 -16.30 -19.00 1.28
CA GLN A 291 -16.82 -19.78 2.40
C GLN A 291 -16.76 -18.92 3.67
N PRO A 292 -17.89 -18.69 4.37
CA PRO A 292 -17.90 -17.76 5.49
C PRO A 292 -16.96 -18.17 6.64
N PHE A 293 -16.20 -17.21 7.14
CA PHE A 293 -15.35 -17.34 8.33
C PHE A 293 -15.37 -16.05 9.14
N THR A 294 -14.86 -16.09 10.37
CA THR A 294 -14.95 -14.96 11.30
C THR A 294 -13.58 -14.47 11.74
N GLU A 295 -13.41 -13.15 11.75
CA GLU A 295 -12.21 -12.48 12.27
C GLU A 295 -12.58 -11.39 13.28
N GLN A 296 -11.73 -11.18 14.27
CA GLN A 296 -11.89 -10.03 15.18
C GLN A 296 -11.41 -8.73 14.53
N ARG A 297 -10.42 -8.85 13.65
CA ARG A 297 -9.77 -7.75 12.96
C ARG A 297 -9.37 -8.21 11.57
N LEU A 298 -9.62 -7.36 10.59
CA LEU A 298 -9.27 -7.59 9.19
C LEU A 298 -8.37 -6.45 8.74
N LEU A 299 -7.18 -6.77 8.22
CA LEU A 299 -6.41 -5.82 7.42
C LEU A 299 -6.96 -5.85 5.99
N ILE A 300 -7.47 -4.72 5.52
CA ILE A 300 -7.92 -4.52 4.14
C ILE A 300 -6.89 -3.65 3.42
N GLY A 301 -6.37 -4.16 2.31
CA GLY A 301 -5.45 -3.45 1.43
C GLY A 301 -6.13 -2.46 0.52
N VAL A 302 -5.36 -1.50 0.00
CA VAL A 302 -5.87 -0.53 -0.97
C VAL A 302 -6.47 -1.25 -2.17
N ALA A 303 -7.65 -0.78 -2.60
CA ALA A 303 -8.45 -1.31 -3.69
C ALA A 303 -9.05 -2.71 -3.50
N GLU A 304 -8.95 -3.28 -2.30
CA GLU A 304 -9.69 -4.49 -1.95
C GLU A 304 -11.13 -4.15 -1.52
N THR A 305 -12.03 -5.11 -1.70
CA THR A 305 -13.38 -5.03 -1.16
C THR A 305 -13.71 -6.26 -0.32
N TYR A 306 -14.46 -6.06 0.76
CA TYR A 306 -14.93 -7.16 1.61
C TYR A 306 -16.39 -6.93 2.00
N ASP A 307 -17.22 -7.94 1.80
CA ASP A 307 -18.56 -7.97 2.40
C ASP A 307 -18.47 -8.70 3.74
N VAL A 308 -18.82 -8.00 4.82
CA VAL A 308 -18.81 -8.54 6.18
C VAL A 308 -20.19 -8.42 6.81
N ILE A 309 -20.59 -9.45 7.55
CA ILE A 309 -21.79 -9.45 8.38
C ILE A 309 -21.40 -9.14 9.80
N ILE A 310 -22.07 -8.14 10.38
CA ILE A 310 -22.05 -7.86 11.81
C ILE A 310 -23.40 -8.23 12.42
N THR A 311 -23.38 -8.67 13.68
CA THR A 311 -24.60 -8.94 14.46
C THR A 311 -24.66 -7.95 15.60
N MET A 312 -25.74 -7.18 15.67
CA MET A 312 -25.92 -6.17 16.71
C MET A 312 -26.14 -6.81 18.09
N PRO A 313 -25.39 -6.38 19.12
CA PRO A 313 -25.65 -6.80 20.51
C PRO A 313 -27.02 -6.32 21.04
N ALA A 314 -27.36 -6.76 22.25
CA ALA A 314 -28.70 -6.56 22.84
C ALA A 314 -29.03 -5.09 23.14
N ASP A 315 -28.04 -4.27 23.48
CA ASP A 315 -28.21 -2.86 23.82
C ASP A 315 -26.94 -2.06 23.56
N GLY A 316 -27.10 -0.78 23.18
CA GLY A 316 -26.00 0.16 22.99
C GLY A 316 -25.70 0.53 21.54
N SER A 317 -24.71 1.41 21.39
CA SER A 317 -24.15 1.83 20.11
C SER A 317 -22.70 1.35 20.02
N PHE A 318 -22.38 0.56 19.00
CA PHE A 318 -21.08 -0.12 18.87
C PHE A 318 -20.28 0.48 17.71
N GLU A 319 -19.01 0.69 17.95
CA GLU A 319 -18.10 1.25 16.96
C GLU A 319 -17.65 0.17 15.95
N PHE A 320 -17.91 0.38 14.67
CA PHE A 320 -17.14 -0.20 13.57
C PHE A 320 -16.02 0.79 13.23
N ARG A 321 -14.78 0.43 13.54
CA ARG A 321 -13.62 1.31 13.40
C ARG A 321 -12.74 0.84 12.26
N ALA A 322 -12.32 1.77 11.41
CA ALA A 322 -11.25 1.61 10.43
C ALA A 322 -10.04 2.43 10.90
N THR A 323 -8.99 1.75 11.36
CA THR A 323 -7.73 2.39 11.81
C THR A 323 -6.68 2.27 10.72
N ALA A 324 -6.01 3.37 10.38
CA ALA A 324 -4.92 3.37 9.40
C ALA A 324 -3.83 2.37 9.83
N HIS A 325 -3.25 1.65 8.86
CA HIS A 325 -2.30 0.58 9.13
C HIS A 325 -1.09 1.07 9.93
N ASP A 326 -0.57 2.26 9.65
CA ASP A 326 0.53 2.88 10.40
C ASP A 326 0.15 3.37 11.81
N GLY A 327 -1.15 3.36 12.15
CA GLY A 327 -1.69 3.84 13.42
C GLY A 327 -1.85 5.36 13.51
N SER A 328 -1.65 6.10 12.41
CA SER A 328 -1.70 7.58 12.42
C SER A 328 -3.10 8.16 12.64
N GLY A 329 -4.16 7.39 12.43
CA GLY A 329 -5.53 7.83 12.65
C GLY A 329 -6.58 6.78 12.34
N GLN A 330 -7.85 7.18 12.41
CA GLN A 330 -8.99 6.29 12.24
C GLN A 330 -10.27 7.02 11.80
N ALA A 331 -11.23 6.25 11.31
CA ALA A 331 -12.61 6.66 11.07
C ALA A 331 -13.59 5.67 11.73
N SER A 332 -14.74 6.16 12.20
CA SER A 332 -15.69 5.38 13.03
C SER A 332 -17.14 5.43 12.55
N LEU A 333 -17.74 4.26 12.29
CA LEU A 333 -19.17 4.10 12.05
C LEU A 333 -19.84 3.59 13.33
N TRP A 334 -20.72 4.40 13.91
CA TRP A 334 -21.48 4.07 15.12
C TRP A 334 -22.78 3.36 14.78
N LEU A 335 -22.93 2.11 15.22
CA LEU A 335 -24.08 1.26 14.88
C LEU A 335 -24.97 1.06 16.10
N GLY A 336 -26.27 1.36 15.97
CA GLY A 336 -27.23 1.22 17.07
C GLY A 336 -27.44 2.51 17.88
N THR A 337 -28.19 2.41 18.98
CA THR A 337 -28.59 3.54 19.81
C THR A 337 -28.35 3.25 21.29
N GLY A 338 -27.88 4.25 22.05
CA GLY A 338 -27.65 4.13 23.49
C GLY A 338 -26.19 4.41 23.87
N PRO A 339 -25.70 3.86 25.00
CA PRO A 339 -24.31 4.01 25.43
C PRO A 339 -23.32 3.57 24.35
N ARG A 340 -22.23 4.33 24.18
CA ARG A 340 -21.21 4.05 23.16
C ARG A 340 -20.19 3.03 23.66
N HIS A 341 -19.93 2.03 22.84
CA HIS A 341 -18.90 1.01 23.03
C HIS A 341 -17.82 1.16 21.96
N ASN A 342 -16.64 1.61 22.39
CA ASN A 342 -15.49 1.79 21.50
C ASN A 342 -14.89 0.43 21.12
N ALA A 343 -14.34 0.34 19.90
CA ALA A 343 -13.51 -0.77 19.50
C ALA A 343 -12.15 -0.70 20.24
N ALA A 344 -11.51 -1.85 20.45
CA ALA A 344 -10.23 -1.91 21.17
C ALA A 344 -9.10 -1.20 20.41
N ASP A 345 -8.22 -0.50 21.11
CA ASP A 345 -7.10 0.18 20.47
C ASP A 345 -6.09 -0.83 19.90
N ILE A 346 -5.49 -0.47 18.77
CA ILE A 346 -4.48 -1.28 18.08
C ILE A 346 -3.11 -0.74 18.49
N PRO A 347 -2.16 -1.57 18.96
CA PRO A 347 -0.80 -1.14 19.23
C PRO A 347 -0.15 -0.53 17.97
N TYR A 348 0.78 0.40 18.17
CA TYR A 348 1.58 0.94 17.06
C TYR A 348 2.47 -0.16 16.45
N PRO A 349 2.80 -0.07 15.16
CA PRO A 349 3.67 -1.04 14.51
C PRO A 349 5.07 -1.01 15.08
N ASN A 350 5.67 -2.18 15.30
CA ASN A 350 7.09 -2.29 15.59
C ASN A 350 7.89 -2.28 14.28
N LEU A 351 8.26 -1.09 13.81
CA LEU A 351 8.97 -0.89 12.54
C LEU A 351 10.44 -1.36 12.56
N TYR A 352 10.96 -1.77 13.72
CA TYR A 352 12.32 -2.32 13.86
C TYR A 352 12.33 -3.85 13.77
N SER A 353 11.16 -4.52 13.86
CA SER A 353 11.03 -5.96 14.13
C SER A 353 11.20 -6.91 12.94
N SER A 354 11.63 -6.43 11.78
CA SER A 354 11.51 -7.17 10.51
C SER A 354 12.82 -7.74 9.93
N MET A 355 13.98 -7.68 10.59
CA MET A 355 15.25 -8.01 9.91
C MET A 355 16.35 -8.66 10.79
N SER A 356 16.08 -9.82 11.39
CA SER A 356 17.15 -10.68 11.91
C SER A 356 17.59 -11.70 10.84
N GLY A 357 18.86 -11.62 10.41
CA GLY A 357 19.44 -12.59 9.45
C GLY A 357 20.42 -11.97 8.46
N LEU A 358 21.68 -11.85 8.87
CA LEU A 358 22.79 -11.43 8.00
C LEU A 358 23.35 -12.63 7.23
N SER A 359 23.45 -12.53 5.90
CA SER A 359 24.28 -13.45 5.10
C SER A 359 25.18 -12.67 4.14
N LEU A 360 26.41 -13.17 3.92
CA LEU A 360 27.37 -12.53 3.02
C LEU A 360 26.84 -12.44 1.58
N LYS A 361 26.01 -13.42 1.17
CA LYS A 361 25.30 -13.40 -0.12
C LYS A 361 24.31 -12.22 -0.22
N ARG A 362 23.57 -11.91 0.85
CA ARG A 362 22.64 -10.76 0.91
C ARG A 362 23.38 -9.42 0.88
N VAL A 363 24.46 -9.29 1.67
CA VAL A 363 25.25 -8.05 1.73
C VAL A 363 25.89 -7.69 0.38
N LEU A 364 26.43 -8.70 -0.32
CA LEU A 364 27.11 -8.52 -1.62
C LEU A 364 26.16 -8.56 -2.83
N ALA A 365 24.85 -8.77 -2.62
CA ALA A 365 23.91 -8.81 -3.73
C ALA A 365 23.83 -7.45 -4.44
N LEU A 366 23.88 -7.45 -5.78
CA LEU A 366 23.76 -6.24 -6.61
C LEU A 366 22.33 -5.68 -6.64
N THR A 367 21.37 -6.40 -6.06
CA THR A 367 20.01 -5.93 -5.75
C THR A 367 19.66 -6.46 -4.35
N PRO A 368 18.90 -5.72 -3.51
CA PRO A 368 18.62 -6.15 -2.13
C PRO A 368 17.99 -7.55 -2.02
N GLY A 369 17.31 -8.02 -3.06
CA GLY A 369 16.79 -9.38 -3.15
C GLY A 369 17.35 -10.21 -4.30
N GLY A 370 18.63 -10.05 -4.65
CA GLY A 370 19.34 -10.98 -5.55
C GLY A 370 19.53 -12.39 -4.97
N SER A 371 19.19 -12.58 -3.69
CA SER A 371 19.18 -13.86 -2.99
C SER A 371 17.80 -14.21 -2.42
N MET A 372 16.75 -13.57 -2.91
CA MET A 372 15.37 -13.69 -2.41
C MET A 372 14.48 -14.27 -3.51
N GLY A 373 13.48 -15.05 -3.10
CA GLY A 373 12.56 -15.75 -3.99
C GLY A 373 12.67 -17.26 -3.82
N MET A 374 11.51 -17.90 -3.68
CA MET A 374 11.40 -19.35 -3.58
C MET A 374 11.91 -20.05 -4.85
N SER A 375 12.52 -21.22 -4.68
CA SER A 375 12.88 -22.08 -5.82
C SER A 375 11.62 -22.49 -6.60
N GLY A 376 11.75 -22.77 -7.90
CA GLY A 376 10.60 -23.20 -8.70
C GLY A 376 9.93 -24.49 -8.20
N THR A 377 10.66 -25.31 -7.46
CA THR A 377 10.15 -26.47 -6.74
C THR A 377 9.27 -26.11 -5.54
N GLU A 378 9.63 -25.11 -4.75
CA GLU A 378 8.84 -24.66 -3.59
C GLU A 378 7.56 -23.94 -4.02
N VAL A 379 7.63 -23.12 -5.08
CA VAL A 379 6.46 -22.48 -5.69
C VAL A 379 5.45 -23.53 -6.18
N ARG A 380 5.94 -24.62 -6.79
CA ARG A 380 5.09 -25.72 -7.27
C ARG A 380 4.56 -26.62 -6.16
N ALA A 381 5.21 -26.65 -5.00
CA ALA A 381 4.79 -27.44 -3.84
C ALA A 381 3.72 -26.75 -2.98
N GLY A 382 3.27 -25.55 -3.34
CA GLY A 382 2.24 -24.80 -2.60
C GLY A 382 2.67 -24.36 -1.20
N LYS A 383 3.97 -24.39 -0.89
CA LYS A 383 4.53 -23.90 0.36
C LYS A 383 4.88 -22.43 0.19
N PHE A 384 3.93 -21.54 0.45
CA PHE A 384 4.14 -20.10 0.33
C PHE A 384 4.83 -19.52 1.58
N ASP A 385 5.54 -18.40 1.41
CA ASP A 385 6.30 -17.73 2.49
C ASP A 385 5.41 -17.45 3.71
N GLN A 386 5.83 -17.96 4.88
CA GLN A 386 5.26 -17.59 6.17
C GLN A 386 5.96 -16.32 6.69
N PRO A 387 5.25 -15.44 7.44
CA PRO A 387 5.85 -14.28 8.07
C PRO A 387 7.12 -14.66 8.86
N GLY A 388 8.20 -13.89 8.67
CA GLY A 388 9.43 -14.03 9.48
C GLY A 388 10.38 -15.19 9.11
N MET A 389 10.14 -15.96 8.04
CA MET A 389 11.03 -17.07 7.66
C MET A 389 12.29 -16.67 6.89
N ASN A 390 12.50 -15.38 6.58
CA ASN A 390 13.75 -14.89 5.99
C ASN A 390 14.89 -14.75 7.02
N GLY A 391 15.14 -15.80 7.81
CA GLY A 391 16.22 -15.81 8.81
C GLY A 391 16.46 -17.11 9.58
N MET A 392 15.63 -18.16 9.44
CA MET A 392 15.73 -19.36 10.31
C MET A 392 16.19 -20.67 9.64
N ASP A 393 16.45 -20.70 8.33
CA ASP A 393 16.88 -21.94 7.66
C ASP A 393 18.40 -22.19 7.68
N GLY A 394 19.17 -21.34 8.35
CA GLY A 394 20.64 -21.46 8.42
C GLY A 394 21.17 -22.46 9.47
N MET A 395 20.33 -23.04 10.32
CA MET A 395 20.79 -23.84 11.47
C MET A 395 20.01 -25.14 11.69
N LYS A 396 19.72 -25.92 10.63
CA LYS A 396 19.25 -27.32 10.79
C LYS A 396 19.70 -28.27 9.69
N GLU A 397 20.92 -28.18 9.17
CA GLU A 397 21.53 -29.30 8.41
C GLU A 397 23.03 -29.40 8.69
N MET A 398 23.38 -29.84 9.90
CA MET A 398 24.68 -30.44 10.21
C MET A 398 24.42 -31.65 11.12
N GLU A 399 23.66 -32.63 10.63
CA GLU A 399 23.65 -33.97 11.21
C GLU A 399 24.13 -34.99 10.17
N HIS A 400 25.32 -35.52 10.47
CA HIS A 400 25.80 -36.86 10.15
C HIS A 400 25.73 -37.30 8.69
N GLY A 401 26.75 -36.90 7.93
CA GLY A 401 27.20 -37.66 6.76
C GLY A 401 27.64 -39.07 7.18
N ALA A 402 26.72 -40.02 7.02
CA ALA A 402 27.01 -41.44 7.09
C ALA A 402 27.94 -41.83 5.93
N MET A 403 29.20 -42.12 6.26
CA MET A 403 30.16 -42.74 5.34
C MET A 403 29.78 -44.22 5.13
N PRO A 404 29.83 -44.75 3.90
CA PRO A 404 29.66 -46.18 3.67
C PRO A 404 30.84 -46.96 4.26
N GLN A 405 30.50 -48.09 4.87
CA GLN A 405 31.41 -49.06 5.47
C GLN A 405 32.43 -49.56 4.44
N ASP A 406 33.71 -49.54 4.83
CA ASP A 406 34.70 -50.43 4.23
C ASP A 406 35.56 -51.06 5.33
N ALA A 407 35.81 -52.35 5.17
CA ALA A 407 36.29 -53.26 6.20
C ALA A 407 37.81 -53.17 6.41
N GLY A 408 38.24 -53.20 7.67
CA GLY A 408 39.64 -53.36 8.05
C GLY A 408 39.77 -53.60 9.55
N GLU A 409 39.98 -54.87 9.93
CA GLU A 409 40.27 -55.32 11.29
C GLU A 409 41.47 -54.59 11.92
N MET A 410 41.40 -54.27 13.22
CA MET A 410 42.48 -54.56 14.17
C MET A 410 41.99 -54.44 15.63
N ASN A 411 42.61 -55.28 16.47
CA ASN A 411 42.21 -55.75 17.79
C ASN A 411 42.79 -54.94 18.97
N LEU A 412 42.24 -55.20 20.16
CA LEU A 412 42.82 -55.17 21.52
C LEU A 412 42.78 -53.89 22.41
N ALA A 413 41.88 -53.99 23.40
CA ALA A 413 42.12 -53.97 24.86
C ALA A 413 42.68 -52.73 25.60
N GLY A 414 41.99 -52.34 26.68
CA GLY A 414 42.57 -51.51 27.75
C GLY A 414 41.56 -50.92 28.75
N MET A 415 41.54 -51.47 29.97
CA MET A 415 40.65 -51.21 31.12
C MET A 415 40.72 -49.81 31.77
N ALA A 416 39.67 -49.53 32.58
CA ALA A 416 39.62 -48.72 33.82
C ALA A 416 39.68 -47.18 33.66
N SER A 417 38.99 -46.31 34.40
CA SER A 417 38.38 -46.35 35.75
C SER A 417 37.58 -45.05 35.98
N ALA A 418 36.46 -45.12 36.72
CA ALA A 418 35.80 -43.98 37.40
C ALA A 418 36.66 -43.50 38.61
N PRO A 419 36.42 -42.37 39.34
CA PRO A 419 35.13 -41.72 39.61
C PRO A 419 35.11 -40.16 39.78
N GLU A 420 33.91 -39.66 40.07
CA GLU A 420 33.58 -38.32 40.59
C GLU A 420 34.25 -37.97 41.94
N MET A 421 34.53 -36.69 42.18
CA MET A 421 33.92 -35.86 43.25
C MET A 421 34.68 -34.56 43.58
N LYS A 422 33.90 -33.52 43.96
CA LYS A 422 34.15 -32.47 44.99
C LYS A 422 34.97 -31.22 44.59
N HIS A 423 34.73 -29.99 45.08
CA HIS A 423 33.99 -29.52 46.28
C HIS A 423 33.73 -27.99 46.27
N ALA A 424 32.74 -27.58 47.09
CA ALA A 424 32.58 -26.37 47.94
C ALA A 424 32.59 -24.96 47.30
N GLY A 425 31.77 -23.98 47.73
CA GLY A 425 30.84 -23.88 48.86
C GLY A 425 31.12 -22.59 49.66
N HIS A 426 30.08 -21.78 49.95
CA HIS A 426 29.94 -20.99 51.18
C HIS A 426 28.51 -20.43 51.29
N ASP A 427 27.82 -20.91 52.34
CA ASP A 427 26.55 -20.42 52.87
C ASP A 427 26.77 -19.24 53.84
N ILE A 428 25.70 -18.49 54.14
CA ILE A 428 24.98 -18.55 55.45
C ILE A 428 23.83 -17.50 55.47
N ALA A 429 22.62 -18.04 55.72
CA ALA A 429 21.43 -17.59 56.50
C ALA A 429 21.09 -16.08 56.61
N GLY A 430 19.83 -15.62 56.58
CA GLY A 430 18.52 -16.27 56.77
C GLY A 430 17.76 -15.57 57.90
N VAL A 431 16.62 -14.91 57.62
CA VAL A 431 15.54 -14.58 58.60
C VAL A 431 14.20 -14.47 57.84
N ALA A 432 13.14 -15.03 58.42
CA ALA A 432 11.78 -15.19 57.89
C ALA A 432 10.73 -14.26 58.55
N HIS A 433 9.48 -14.40 58.08
CA HIS A 433 8.16 -13.93 58.57
C HIS A 433 7.71 -12.55 58.05
N GLU A 434 6.43 -12.24 57.77
CA GLU A 434 5.16 -12.96 57.61
C GLU A 434 4.11 -11.95 57.08
N ASN A 435 3.06 -12.46 56.42
CA ASN A 435 1.71 -11.92 56.13
C ASN A 435 1.30 -10.51 56.62
N MET A 436 0.64 -9.75 55.71
CA MET A 436 -0.66 -9.13 56.00
C MET A 436 -1.51 -8.95 54.73
N SER A 437 -2.72 -9.52 54.76
CA SER A 437 -3.84 -9.20 53.89
C SER A 437 -4.67 -8.06 54.51
N SER A 438 -5.22 -7.16 53.68
CA SER A 438 -6.52 -6.54 53.97
C SER A 438 -7.19 -6.00 52.70
N ASP A 439 -8.33 -6.60 52.38
CA ASP A 439 -9.36 -6.02 51.52
C ASP A 439 -10.02 -4.81 52.20
N LYS A 440 -10.34 -3.77 51.41
CA LYS A 440 -11.62 -3.02 51.49
C LYS A 440 -11.81 -2.06 50.29
N ALA A 441 -12.67 -2.51 49.37
CA ALA A 441 -13.80 -1.82 48.71
C ALA A 441 -13.76 -0.31 48.33
N LEU A 442 -13.87 -0.09 47.01
CA LEU A 442 -14.86 0.73 46.27
C LEU A 442 -15.10 2.22 46.61
N ASN A 443 -14.76 3.06 45.62
CA ASN A 443 -15.57 4.15 45.00
C ASN A 443 -14.68 4.69 43.84
N GLY A 444 -15.03 4.69 42.55
CA GLY A 444 -16.26 5.13 41.91
C GLY A 444 -15.95 6.42 41.12
N HIS A 445 -15.60 6.32 39.83
CA HIS A 445 -16.05 7.20 38.72
C HIS A 445 -15.41 6.81 37.37
N PRO A 446 -16.13 7.02 36.24
CA PRO A 446 -15.86 6.41 34.94
C PRO A 446 -15.02 7.29 33.99
N GLY A 447 -14.41 6.64 33.00
CA GLY A 447 -14.20 7.13 31.63
C GLY A 447 -13.61 8.53 31.43
N LEU A 448 -12.31 8.58 31.12
CA LEU A 448 -11.73 9.68 30.33
C LEU A 448 -11.21 9.07 29.03
N GLY A 449 -11.85 9.47 27.94
CA GLY A 449 -11.46 9.11 26.59
C GLY A 449 -10.08 9.66 26.25
N MET A 450 -9.46 8.98 25.28
CA MET A 450 -8.28 9.45 24.57
C MET A 450 -8.46 10.90 24.10
N PRO A 451 -7.39 11.72 24.12
CA PRO A 451 -7.48 13.08 23.63
C PRO A 451 -7.69 13.06 22.11
N THR A 452 -8.82 13.60 21.68
CA THR A 452 -8.94 14.26 20.38
C THR A 452 -7.83 15.31 20.28
N HIS A 453 -7.26 15.49 19.09
CA HIS A 453 -6.09 16.32 18.76
C HIS A 453 -6.29 17.84 18.98
N GLU A 454 -6.80 18.26 20.13
CA GLU A 454 -6.99 19.64 20.58
C GLU A 454 -6.71 19.74 22.10
N GLN A 455 -5.45 19.62 22.51
CA GLN A 455 -4.98 20.28 23.75
C GLN A 455 -3.54 20.82 23.57
N PRO A 456 -3.28 22.09 23.92
CA PRO A 456 -1.93 22.64 23.93
C PRO A 456 -1.14 21.99 25.07
N ALA A 457 -0.06 21.30 24.70
CA ALA A 457 0.70 20.50 25.63
C ALA A 457 1.46 21.36 26.67
N ALA A 458 1.54 20.88 27.92
CA ALA A 458 2.13 21.52 29.12
C ALA A 458 3.53 22.19 28.91
N PRO A 459 3.91 23.24 29.67
CA PRO A 459 5.11 24.03 29.41
C PRO A 459 6.39 23.30 29.86
N GLY A 460 6.89 22.37 29.03
CA GLY A 460 8.25 21.85 29.10
C GLY A 460 9.18 22.62 28.13
N SER A 461 10.48 22.63 28.40
CA SER A 461 11.46 23.33 27.55
C SER A 461 11.34 22.87 26.07
N ILE A 462 11.24 23.84 25.16
CA ILE A 462 11.11 23.62 23.70
C ILE A 462 12.21 22.68 23.17
N TRP A 463 13.42 22.76 23.73
CA TRP A 463 14.57 21.92 23.37
C TRP A 463 14.36 20.43 23.67
N LEU A 464 13.78 20.07 24.82
CA LEU A 464 13.45 18.67 25.12
C LEU A 464 12.30 18.16 24.23
N ARG A 465 11.33 19.02 23.88
CA ARG A 465 10.24 18.65 22.96
C ARG A 465 10.72 18.32 21.55
N LEU A 466 11.69 19.08 21.04
CA LEU A 466 12.31 18.84 19.73
C LEU A 466 13.02 17.47 19.63
N LEU A 467 13.36 16.85 20.76
CA LEU A 467 14.09 15.57 20.82
C LEU A 467 13.23 14.38 21.31
N ALA A 468 12.03 14.60 21.87
CA ALA A 468 11.35 13.62 22.73
C ALA A 468 10.18 12.84 22.09
N GLU A 469 9.74 13.16 20.87
CA GLU A 469 8.60 12.47 20.23
C GLU A 469 9.07 11.41 19.23
N ASP A 470 9.79 10.41 19.72
CA ASP A 470 10.02 9.16 18.98
C ASP A 470 8.84 8.22 19.25
N VAL A 471 7.76 8.37 18.48
CA VAL A 471 6.54 7.54 18.60
C VAL A 471 6.83 6.09 18.20
N SER A 472 7.71 5.88 17.21
CA SER A 472 8.15 4.56 16.71
C SER A 472 8.74 3.65 17.79
N SER A 473 9.16 4.21 18.93
CA SER A 473 9.76 3.48 20.06
C SER A 473 8.92 3.55 21.36
N LYS A 474 7.65 3.97 21.29
CA LYS A 474 6.73 4.01 22.44
C LYS A 474 5.88 2.74 22.54
N ALA A 475 6.06 1.98 23.62
CA ALA A 475 5.23 0.81 23.92
C ALA A 475 3.78 1.21 24.27
N PRO A 476 2.78 0.34 24.00
CA PRO A 476 2.91 -0.99 23.41
C PRO A 476 3.11 -0.96 21.88
N LEU A 477 4.03 -1.79 21.39
CA LEU A 477 4.30 -2.01 19.97
C LEU A 477 4.00 -3.47 19.59
N ALA A 478 3.56 -3.70 18.35
CA ALA A 478 3.32 -5.05 17.83
C ALA A 478 3.89 -5.19 16.41
N ALA A 479 4.47 -6.35 16.11
CA ALA A 479 5.01 -6.66 14.79
C ALA A 479 3.89 -7.10 13.83
N ASP A 480 3.78 -6.46 12.67
CA ASP A 480 2.77 -6.82 11.65
C ASP A 480 2.95 -8.28 11.19
N GLY A 481 1.82 -8.98 11.04
CA GLY A 481 1.76 -10.39 10.61
C GLY A 481 2.19 -11.41 11.66
N MET A 482 2.90 -10.99 12.70
CA MET A 482 3.41 -11.87 13.77
C MET A 482 2.54 -11.81 15.03
N SER A 483 1.89 -10.67 15.28
CA SER A 483 1.03 -10.45 16.44
C SER A 483 -0.45 -10.61 16.05
N PRO A 484 -1.28 -11.29 16.87
CA PRO A 484 -2.73 -11.36 16.65
C PRO A 484 -3.39 -9.97 16.64
N GLU A 485 -2.77 -8.99 17.28
CA GLU A 485 -3.24 -7.62 17.29
C GLU A 485 -3.04 -6.89 15.95
N ARG A 486 -2.10 -7.34 15.13
CA ARG A 486 -1.76 -6.73 13.84
C ARG A 486 -1.66 -7.80 12.74
N PRO A 487 -2.79 -8.45 12.37
CA PRO A 487 -2.79 -9.55 11.42
C PRO A 487 -2.53 -9.07 9.99
N TRP A 488 -1.95 -9.93 9.15
CA TRP A 488 -1.90 -9.71 7.70
C TRP A 488 -3.27 -9.91 7.03
N PRO A 489 -3.42 -9.55 5.75
CA PRO A 489 -4.64 -9.85 5.00
C PRO A 489 -4.94 -11.37 5.04
N PRO A 490 -6.21 -11.79 5.17
CA PRO A 490 -6.59 -13.16 5.53
C PRO A 490 -6.55 -14.14 4.35
N TYR A 491 -5.60 -13.99 3.42
CA TYR A 491 -5.56 -14.74 2.17
C TYR A 491 -5.43 -16.26 2.37
N ASP A 492 -4.81 -16.70 3.46
CA ASP A 492 -4.68 -18.11 3.87
C ASP A 492 -6.04 -18.74 4.24
N LYS A 493 -6.95 -17.93 4.78
CA LYS A 493 -8.29 -18.35 5.22
C LYS A 493 -9.35 -18.19 4.14
N LEU A 494 -9.10 -17.38 3.12
CA LEU A 494 -10.02 -17.23 1.99
C LEU A 494 -10.15 -18.54 1.22
N ARG A 495 -11.39 -18.96 1.00
CA ARG A 495 -11.74 -20.16 0.24
C ARG A 495 -12.92 -19.87 -0.66
N ALA A 496 -12.81 -20.18 -1.96
CA ALA A 496 -13.91 -20.04 -2.90
C ALA A 496 -15.06 -21.01 -2.55
N VAL A 497 -16.31 -20.60 -2.81
CA VAL A 497 -17.49 -21.45 -2.61
C VAL A 497 -17.62 -22.57 -3.66
N GLN A 498 -16.94 -22.42 -4.80
CA GLN A 498 -16.90 -23.39 -5.89
C GLN A 498 -15.43 -23.62 -6.30
N PRO A 499 -15.09 -24.78 -6.89
CA PRO A 499 -13.75 -25.00 -7.45
C PRO A 499 -13.40 -23.93 -8.47
N THR A 500 -12.21 -23.37 -8.35
CA THR A 500 -11.62 -22.38 -9.26
C THR A 500 -10.47 -22.98 -10.08
N ALA A 501 -10.11 -24.24 -9.81
CA ALA A 501 -9.16 -25.05 -10.57
C ALA A 501 -9.31 -24.86 -12.09
N PHE A 502 -8.22 -24.48 -12.77
CA PHE A 502 -8.17 -24.60 -14.23
C PHE A 502 -7.94 -26.06 -14.62
N ASP A 503 -8.30 -26.40 -15.85
CA ASP A 503 -8.02 -27.72 -16.43
C ASP A 503 -6.51 -28.04 -16.32
N PRO A 504 -6.11 -29.14 -15.65
CA PRO A 504 -4.71 -29.54 -15.50
C PRO A 504 -3.98 -29.74 -16.83
N ASP A 505 -4.70 -30.02 -17.91
CA ASP A 505 -4.14 -30.23 -19.25
C ASP A 505 -3.88 -28.90 -19.99
N LYS A 506 -4.40 -27.76 -19.50
CA LYS A 506 -4.06 -26.45 -20.08
C LYS A 506 -2.62 -26.06 -19.75
N PRO A 507 -1.82 -25.62 -20.73
CA PRO A 507 -0.47 -25.16 -20.47
C PRO A 507 -0.49 -23.90 -19.59
N VAL A 508 0.29 -23.94 -18.51
CA VAL A 508 0.50 -22.79 -17.62
C VAL A 508 1.80 -22.09 -17.99
N ARG A 509 1.72 -20.81 -18.32
CA ARG A 509 2.88 -19.95 -18.56
C ARG A 509 3.26 -19.21 -17.29
N GLU A 510 4.40 -19.57 -16.71
CA GLU A 510 4.97 -18.89 -15.54
C GLU A 510 5.70 -17.61 -15.96
N ILE A 511 5.37 -16.50 -15.31
CA ILE A 511 6.06 -15.21 -15.42
C ILE A 511 6.50 -14.79 -14.02
N ARG A 512 7.81 -14.83 -13.78
CA ARG A 512 8.42 -14.34 -12.55
C ARG A 512 8.66 -12.86 -12.65
N MET A 513 8.29 -12.12 -11.60
CA MET A 513 8.54 -10.69 -11.51
C MET A 513 8.94 -10.25 -10.11
N THR A 514 9.77 -9.23 -10.06
CA THR A 514 10.19 -8.60 -8.81
C THR A 514 9.52 -7.25 -8.64
N LEU A 515 9.00 -6.99 -7.44
CA LEU A 515 8.55 -5.67 -7.01
C LEU A 515 9.73 -4.99 -6.34
N ASP A 516 10.17 -3.87 -6.91
CA ASP A 516 11.35 -3.13 -6.47
C ASP A 516 11.04 -1.65 -6.30
N GLY A 517 11.92 -0.95 -5.58
CA GLY A 517 11.85 0.49 -5.44
C GLY A 517 13.18 1.11 -5.02
N ASP A 518 13.27 2.40 -5.26
CA ASP A 518 14.25 3.34 -4.75
C ASP A 518 13.48 4.38 -3.93
N MET A 519 13.50 4.25 -2.61
CA MET A 519 12.74 5.14 -1.71
C MET A 519 13.36 6.53 -1.59
N GLU A 520 14.68 6.67 -1.82
CA GLU A 520 15.35 7.98 -1.73
C GLU A 520 14.91 8.89 -2.90
N ARG A 521 14.78 8.31 -4.09
CA ARG A 521 14.30 9.00 -5.29
C ARG A 521 12.80 8.85 -5.53
N TYR A 522 12.15 8.04 -4.70
CA TYR A 522 10.76 7.64 -4.81
C TYR A 522 10.38 7.17 -6.22
N VAL A 523 11.06 6.12 -6.69
CA VAL A 523 10.81 5.48 -7.98
C VAL A 523 10.53 4.00 -7.76
N TRP A 524 9.50 3.48 -8.42
CA TRP A 524 9.00 2.14 -8.19
C TRP A 524 8.99 1.33 -9.48
N PHE A 525 9.25 0.02 -9.37
CA PHE A 525 9.59 -0.80 -10.52
C PHE A 525 8.93 -2.18 -10.49
N LEU A 526 8.71 -2.70 -11.70
CA LEU A 526 8.51 -4.12 -11.96
C LEU A 526 9.72 -4.64 -12.75
N ASN A 527 10.43 -5.63 -12.22
CA ASN A 527 11.67 -6.15 -12.80
C ASN A 527 12.77 -5.08 -12.98
N ASN A 528 12.97 -4.23 -11.96
CA ASN A 528 13.94 -3.13 -11.96
C ASN A 528 13.82 -2.18 -13.18
N LYS A 529 12.61 -2.06 -13.74
CA LYS A 529 12.28 -1.10 -14.79
C LYS A 529 11.01 -0.34 -14.39
N PRO A 530 10.94 0.98 -14.59
CA PRO A 530 9.68 1.73 -14.48
C PRO A 530 8.78 1.42 -15.67
N LEU A 531 7.52 1.88 -15.66
CA LEU A 531 6.62 1.86 -16.82
C LEU A 531 7.28 2.49 -18.07
N SER A 532 7.89 3.67 -17.92
CA SER A 532 8.53 4.42 -19.00
C SER A 532 9.70 3.71 -19.72
N ALA A 533 10.22 2.60 -19.16
CA ALA A 533 11.39 1.89 -19.70
C ALA A 533 11.12 0.43 -20.07
N ALA A 534 9.87 -0.02 -20.09
CA ALA A 534 9.51 -1.36 -20.51
C ALA A 534 8.14 -1.38 -21.19
N ASP A 535 8.07 -2.08 -22.33
CA ASP A 535 6.90 -2.03 -23.21
C ASP A 535 5.67 -2.68 -22.57
N HIS A 536 5.71 -4.00 -22.36
CA HIS A 536 4.57 -4.80 -21.88
C HIS A 536 4.97 -6.21 -21.43
N ILE A 537 4.03 -6.91 -20.78
CA ILE A 537 4.03 -8.34 -20.52
C ILE A 537 3.17 -8.99 -21.60
N GLU A 538 3.80 -9.70 -22.53
CA GLU A 538 3.10 -10.30 -23.67
C GLU A 538 2.48 -11.66 -23.28
N ILE A 539 1.19 -11.87 -23.57
CA ILE A 539 0.43 -13.10 -23.30
C ILE A 539 -0.36 -13.57 -24.53
N LYS A 540 -0.80 -14.82 -24.54
CA LYS A 540 -1.55 -15.45 -25.63
C LYS A 540 -2.95 -15.82 -25.18
N ARG A 541 -3.94 -15.59 -26.06
CA ARG A 541 -5.32 -15.96 -25.77
C ARG A 541 -5.46 -17.47 -25.54
N GLY A 542 -6.19 -17.84 -24.50
CA GLY A 542 -6.51 -19.23 -24.15
C GLY A 542 -5.45 -19.94 -23.30
N GLU A 543 -4.31 -19.30 -23.00
CA GLU A 543 -3.33 -19.84 -22.04
C GLU A 543 -3.73 -19.53 -20.59
N VAL A 544 -3.21 -20.31 -19.64
CA VAL A 544 -3.27 -19.94 -18.22
C VAL A 544 -1.96 -19.24 -17.88
N VAL A 545 -2.04 -18.02 -17.38
CA VAL A 545 -0.87 -17.22 -17.02
C VAL A 545 -0.71 -17.22 -15.51
N ARG A 546 0.50 -17.51 -15.03
CA ARG A 546 0.84 -17.50 -13.60
C ARG A 546 1.88 -16.44 -13.31
N PHE A 547 1.52 -15.44 -12.53
CA PHE A 547 2.45 -14.42 -12.05
C PHE A 547 3.00 -14.85 -10.70
N ILE A 548 4.32 -14.89 -10.61
CA ILE A 548 5.06 -15.14 -9.36
C ILE A 548 5.71 -13.81 -8.98
N MET A 549 5.10 -13.12 -8.01
CA MET A 549 5.48 -11.77 -7.60
C MET A 549 6.34 -11.84 -6.34
N ILE A 550 7.59 -11.40 -6.46
CA ILE A 550 8.56 -11.42 -5.37
C ILE A 550 8.75 -9.98 -4.90
N ASN A 551 8.25 -9.65 -3.70
CA ASN A 551 8.45 -8.33 -3.12
C ASN A 551 9.83 -8.23 -2.48
N ARG A 552 10.69 -7.36 -3.03
CA ARG A 552 12.06 -7.12 -2.54
C ARG A 552 12.17 -5.82 -1.74
N THR A 553 11.04 -5.24 -1.37
CA THR A 553 10.92 -3.98 -0.64
C THR A 553 10.37 -4.23 0.77
N MET A 554 10.49 -3.21 1.63
CA MET A 554 9.92 -3.23 2.99
C MET A 554 8.46 -2.73 3.04
N MET A 555 7.85 -2.46 1.88
CA MET A 555 6.49 -1.93 1.77
C MET A 555 5.53 -3.00 1.28
N HIS A 556 4.27 -2.89 1.69
CA HIS A 556 3.16 -3.64 1.09
C HIS A 556 2.90 -3.12 -0.34
N HIS A 557 2.48 -4.01 -1.24
CA HIS A 557 2.12 -3.66 -2.63
C HIS A 557 0.82 -4.37 -3.03
N PRO A 558 -0.33 -3.70 -2.99
CA PRO A 558 -1.60 -4.23 -3.48
C PRO A 558 -1.56 -4.23 -5.01
N MET A 559 -1.28 -5.38 -5.62
CA MET A 559 -1.18 -5.55 -7.06
C MET A 559 -2.57 -5.81 -7.67
N HIS A 560 -2.98 -4.97 -8.61
CA HIS A 560 -4.25 -5.03 -9.31
C HIS A 560 -4.05 -5.38 -10.79
N LEU A 561 -4.86 -6.30 -11.32
CA LEU A 561 -4.94 -6.63 -12.74
C LEU A 561 -6.33 -6.26 -13.28
N HIS A 562 -6.36 -5.39 -14.27
CA HIS A 562 -7.59 -4.97 -14.91
C HIS A 562 -8.20 -6.10 -15.75
N GLY A 563 -9.53 -6.05 -15.90
CA GLY A 563 -10.29 -6.92 -16.80
C GLY A 563 -10.29 -8.40 -16.44
N HIS A 564 -9.67 -8.83 -15.33
CA HIS A 564 -9.56 -10.24 -14.95
C HIS A 564 -9.88 -10.42 -13.46
N PHE A 565 -10.49 -11.55 -13.13
CA PHE A 565 -10.29 -12.18 -11.84
C PHE A 565 -9.14 -13.17 -11.94
N PHE A 566 -8.29 -13.19 -10.92
CA PHE A 566 -7.23 -14.17 -10.77
C PHE A 566 -7.43 -14.98 -9.50
N ARG A 567 -6.92 -16.20 -9.51
CA ARG A 567 -6.83 -17.03 -8.33
C ARG A 567 -5.61 -16.62 -7.53
N VAL A 568 -5.79 -16.33 -6.25
CA VAL A 568 -4.68 -16.18 -5.32
C VAL A 568 -4.35 -17.57 -4.80
N LEU A 569 -3.25 -18.15 -5.27
CA LEU A 569 -2.91 -19.52 -4.89
C LEU A 569 -2.56 -19.59 -3.41
N ASN A 570 -3.30 -20.43 -2.69
CA ASN A 570 -3.15 -20.62 -1.25
C ASN A 570 -3.32 -22.11 -0.87
N ALA A 571 -3.37 -22.41 0.42
CA ALA A 571 -3.51 -23.77 0.94
C ALA A 571 -4.88 -24.44 0.64
N GLN A 572 -5.82 -23.73 0.01
CA GLN A 572 -7.13 -24.27 -0.38
C GLN A 572 -7.13 -24.95 -1.76
N ASP A 573 -5.99 -24.94 -2.47
CA ASP A 573 -5.76 -25.68 -3.73
C ASP A 573 -6.84 -25.39 -4.80
N GLU A 574 -7.64 -26.39 -5.19
CA GLU A 574 -8.76 -26.26 -6.14
C GLU A 574 -9.77 -25.18 -5.74
N TYR A 575 -9.83 -24.81 -4.45
CA TYR A 575 -10.74 -23.79 -3.89
C TYR A 575 -10.03 -22.48 -3.53
N SER A 576 -8.85 -22.22 -4.09
CA SER A 576 -8.19 -20.91 -3.98
C SER A 576 -9.16 -19.77 -4.38
N PRO A 577 -9.21 -18.65 -3.65
CA PRO A 577 -10.16 -17.57 -3.90
C PRO A 577 -9.89 -16.86 -5.23
N LEU A 578 -10.95 -16.36 -5.86
CA LEU A 578 -10.86 -15.40 -6.95
C LEU A 578 -10.83 -13.98 -6.38
N LYS A 579 -9.90 -13.17 -6.87
CA LYS A 579 -9.71 -11.76 -6.51
C LYS A 579 -9.31 -10.94 -7.74
N HIS A 580 -9.34 -9.62 -7.63
CA HIS A 580 -8.83 -8.71 -8.66
C HIS A 580 -7.68 -7.84 -8.14
N THR A 581 -7.51 -7.75 -6.82
CA THR A 581 -6.40 -7.05 -6.18
C THR A 581 -5.77 -7.98 -5.13
N VAL A 582 -4.45 -8.03 -5.00
CA VAL A 582 -3.81 -8.83 -3.93
C VAL A 582 -2.59 -8.12 -3.39
N ASP A 583 -2.48 -8.04 -2.08
CA ASP A 583 -1.29 -7.54 -1.40
C ASP A 583 -0.13 -8.54 -1.52
N VAL A 584 1.03 -8.00 -1.88
CA VAL A 584 2.31 -8.69 -1.80
C VAL A 584 3.07 -8.07 -0.64
N ALA A 585 2.95 -8.70 0.53
CA ALA A 585 3.54 -8.22 1.78
C ALA A 585 5.08 -8.04 1.69
N PRO A 586 5.68 -7.23 2.58
CA PRO A 586 7.12 -6.99 2.60
C PRO A 586 7.92 -8.29 2.62
N MET A 587 8.91 -8.39 1.73
CA MET A 587 9.85 -9.51 1.70
C MET A 587 9.21 -10.90 1.51
N THR A 588 8.02 -10.99 0.92
CA THR A 588 7.32 -12.26 0.62
C THR A 588 7.13 -12.49 -0.88
N THR A 589 6.68 -13.70 -1.21
CA THR A 589 6.25 -14.08 -2.56
C THR A 589 4.74 -14.36 -2.58
N THR A 590 4.01 -13.69 -3.48
CA THR A 590 2.59 -13.97 -3.76
C THR A 590 2.45 -14.51 -5.18
N VAL A 591 1.64 -15.55 -5.36
CA VAL A 591 1.41 -16.18 -6.67
C VAL A 591 -0.05 -16.07 -7.06
N ILE A 592 -0.29 -15.56 -8.26
CA ILE A 592 -1.63 -15.50 -8.85
C ILE A 592 -1.66 -16.24 -10.19
N GLU A 593 -2.83 -16.76 -10.56
CA GLU A 593 -3.06 -17.33 -11.88
C GLU A 593 -4.40 -16.94 -12.46
N PHE A 594 -4.45 -16.69 -13.77
CA PHE A 594 -5.67 -16.32 -14.48
C PHE A 594 -5.70 -16.92 -15.87
N ALA A 595 -6.90 -17.10 -16.40
CA ALA A 595 -7.09 -17.51 -17.78
C ALA A 595 -7.02 -16.27 -18.68
N ALA A 596 -6.19 -16.34 -19.73
CA ALA A 596 -6.05 -15.27 -20.71
C ALA A 596 -7.22 -15.30 -21.72
N GLU A 597 -8.43 -14.99 -21.25
CA GLU A 597 -9.67 -15.05 -22.04
C GLU A 597 -10.23 -13.65 -22.37
N GLU A 598 -9.85 -12.64 -21.60
CA GLU A 598 -10.34 -11.26 -21.72
C GLU A 598 -9.45 -10.51 -22.71
N PHE A 599 -9.78 -10.61 -24.00
CA PHE A 599 -8.92 -10.13 -25.07
C PHE A 599 -8.82 -8.59 -25.09
N GLY A 600 -7.60 -8.07 -24.93
CA GLY A 600 -7.35 -6.62 -24.90
C GLY A 600 -6.02 -6.27 -24.27
N ASP A 601 -5.75 -4.98 -24.20
CA ASP A 601 -4.62 -4.43 -23.45
C ASP A 601 -5.07 -4.07 -22.03
N TRP A 602 -4.50 -4.71 -21.01
CA TRP A 602 -4.95 -4.52 -19.63
C TRP A 602 -3.85 -3.96 -18.76
N PHE A 603 -4.21 -3.02 -17.88
CA PHE A 603 -3.23 -2.44 -16.97
C PHE A 603 -3.00 -3.36 -15.77
N PHE A 604 -1.74 -3.47 -15.35
CA PHE A 604 -1.31 -4.23 -14.18
C PHE A 604 -0.37 -3.37 -13.34
N HIS A 605 -0.77 -3.03 -12.12
CA HIS A 605 -0.04 -2.05 -11.33
C HIS A 605 -0.20 -2.25 -9.82
N CYS A 606 0.70 -1.64 -9.06
CA CYS A 606 0.49 -1.42 -7.64
C CYS A 606 -0.60 -0.36 -7.46
N HIS A 607 -1.57 -0.61 -6.59
CA HIS A 607 -2.68 0.30 -6.30
C HIS A 607 -2.36 1.28 -5.16
N LEU A 608 -1.10 1.37 -4.73
CA LEU A 608 -0.63 2.58 -4.06
C LEU A 608 -0.45 3.66 -5.14
N LEU A 609 -1.31 4.68 -5.13
CA LEU A 609 -1.41 5.68 -6.20
C LEU A 609 -0.05 6.28 -6.58
N TYR A 610 0.72 6.66 -5.57
CA TYR A 610 2.05 7.26 -5.77
C TYR A 610 3.10 6.27 -6.28
N HIS A 611 2.94 4.97 -6.06
CA HIS A 611 3.80 3.92 -6.63
C HIS A 611 3.48 3.72 -8.11
N MET A 612 2.19 3.70 -8.47
CA MET A 612 1.74 3.63 -9.86
C MET A 612 2.28 4.81 -10.66
N GLU A 613 2.03 6.03 -10.19
CA GLU A 613 2.47 7.28 -10.84
C GLU A 613 3.99 7.40 -10.92
N SER A 614 4.71 6.75 -10.01
CA SER A 614 6.18 6.70 -10.01
C SER A 614 6.77 5.46 -10.70
N GLY A 615 5.95 4.66 -11.38
CA GLY A 615 6.40 3.68 -12.37
C GLY A 615 6.12 2.20 -12.09
N MET A 616 5.48 1.81 -10.97
CA MET A 616 5.19 0.41 -10.64
C MET A 616 3.95 -0.11 -11.39
N ALA A 617 4.07 -0.15 -12.71
CA ALA A 617 3.02 -0.61 -13.60
C ALA A 617 3.57 -1.28 -14.85
N ARG A 618 2.74 -2.12 -15.47
CA ARG A 618 2.97 -2.78 -16.74
C ARG A 618 1.66 -2.87 -17.52
N LEU A 619 1.81 -2.85 -18.83
CA LEU A 619 0.77 -3.29 -19.73
C LEU A 619 0.81 -4.82 -19.85
N VAL A 620 -0.32 -5.50 -19.69
CA VAL A 620 -0.50 -6.89 -20.10
C VAL A 620 -1.11 -6.88 -21.49
N HIS A 621 -0.33 -7.31 -22.48
CA HIS A 621 -0.64 -7.22 -23.90
C HIS A 621 -0.94 -8.60 -24.48
N TYR A 622 -2.07 -8.75 -25.16
CA TYR A 622 -2.37 -9.96 -25.92
C TYR A 622 -1.71 -9.88 -27.30
N HIS A 623 -0.92 -10.89 -27.67
CA HIS A 623 -0.09 -10.94 -28.90
C HIS A 623 -0.76 -10.44 -30.18
N ASP A 624 -2.05 -10.76 -30.38
CA ASP A 624 -2.80 -10.42 -31.60
C ASP A 624 -3.73 -9.20 -31.42
N PHE A 625 -3.63 -8.50 -30.29
CA PHE A 625 -4.46 -7.34 -30.03
C PHE A 625 -3.87 -6.08 -30.68
N THR A 626 -4.74 -5.23 -31.19
CA THR A 626 -4.34 -3.90 -31.67
C THR A 626 -5.36 -2.90 -31.13
N PRO A 627 -4.92 -1.85 -30.42
CA PRO A 627 -5.83 -0.81 -29.97
C PRO A 627 -6.45 -0.07 -31.17
N ASP A 628 -7.60 0.55 -30.97
CA ASP A 628 -8.20 1.39 -32.00
C ASP A 628 -7.29 2.59 -32.35
N ALA A 629 -7.52 3.20 -33.51
CA ALA A 629 -6.65 4.26 -34.02
C ALA A 629 -6.55 5.49 -33.10
N ALA A 630 -7.62 5.83 -32.36
CA ALA A 630 -7.60 6.98 -31.47
C ALA A 630 -6.75 6.69 -30.22
N THR A 631 -6.92 5.50 -29.62
CA THR A 631 -6.11 5.04 -28.49
C THR A 631 -4.64 4.86 -28.88
N ALA A 632 -4.38 4.26 -30.05
CA ALA A 632 -3.03 4.09 -30.58
C ALA A 632 -2.30 5.43 -30.75
N ALA A 633 -3.01 6.47 -31.20
CA ALA A 633 -2.44 7.81 -31.39
C ALA A 633 -1.98 8.49 -30.09
N VAL A 634 -2.58 8.14 -28.95
CA VAL A 634 -2.25 8.73 -27.65
C VAL A 634 -1.40 7.84 -26.75
N ARG A 635 -1.21 6.56 -27.11
CA ARG A 635 -0.48 5.54 -26.33
C ARG A 635 0.89 5.99 -25.81
N GLN A 636 1.64 6.78 -26.57
CA GLN A 636 2.96 7.25 -26.17
C GLN A 636 2.97 8.07 -24.87
N HIS A 637 1.86 8.72 -24.50
CA HIS A 637 1.76 9.49 -23.26
C HIS A 637 1.75 8.61 -22.01
N LEU A 638 1.35 7.33 -22.14
CA LEU A 638 1.43 6.35 -21.05
C LEU A 638 2.85 6.20 -20.49
N TYR A 639 3.84 6.32 -21.37
CA TYR A 639 5.25 6.10 -21.04
C TYR A 639 5.99 7.40 -20.69
N HIS A 640 5.26 8.51 -20.53
CA HIS A 640 5.82 9.80 -20.17
C HIS A 640 6.46 9.74 -18.77
N ASP A 641 7.72 10.17 -18.67
CA ASP A 641 8.49 10.21 -17.42
C ASP A 641 8.82 11.67 -17.09
N PRO A 642 7.98 12.35 -16.27
CA PRO A 642 8.11 13.77 -16.01
C PRO A 642 9.38 14.07 -15.21
N PHE A 643 9.97 15.24 -15.49
CA PHE A 643 11.04 15.77 -14.67
C PHE A 643 10.50 16.53 -13.45
N HIS A 644 11.17 16.37 -12.33
CA HIS A 644 10.93 17.06 -11.07
C HIS A 644 12.13 17.95 -10.72
N LEU A 645 11.85 19.17 -10.27
CA LEU A 645 12.86 20.12 -9.81
C LEU A 645 12.83 20.20 -8.29
N TYR A 646 13.91 19.86 -7.61
CA TYR A 646 14.02 19.99 -6.15
C TYR A 646 15.43 20.46 -5.78
N GLY A 647 15.60 20.91 -4.55
CA GLY A 647 16.90 21.40 -4.12
C GLY A 647 17.03 21.65 -2.64
N ARG A 648 18.26 21.93 -2.24
CA ARG A 648 18.65 22.26 -0.88
C ARG A 648 19.61 23.44 -0.89
N VAL A 649 19.41 24.37 0.03
CA VAL A 649 20.30 25.51 0.28
C VAL A 649 20.56 25.60 1.76
N ASP A 650 21.82 25.55 2.18
CA ASP A 650 22.18 25.83 3.56
C ASP A 650 22.97 27.13 3.63
N LEU A 651 22.44 28.06 4.42
CA LEU A 651 23.01 29.38 4.68
C LEU A 651 23.56 29.38 6.09
N MET A 652 24.89 29.49 6.22
CA MET A 652 25.60 29.36 7.49
C MET A 652 26.50 30.58 7.74
N SER A 653 26.97 30.76 8.97
CA SER A 653 27.85 31.89 9.31
C SER A 653 29.18 31.95 8.52
N PRO A 654 29.88 30.82 8.22
CA PRO A 654 31.14 30.87 7.48
C PRO A 654 30.99 30.65 5.96
N MET A 655 29.85 30.13 5.51
CA MET A 655 29.67 29.60 4.16
C MET A 655 28.19 29.45 3.77
N ALA A 656 27.94 29.30 2.48
CA ALA A 656 26.71 28.80 1.91
C ALA A 656 27.03 27.60 1.01
N HIS A 657 26.20 26.57 1.03
CA HIS A 657 26.31 25.46 0.08
C HIS A 657 24.93 24.96 -0.30
N GLY A 658 24.82 24.26 -1.42
CA GLY A 658 23.54 23.75 -1.85
C GLY A 658 23.64 22.87 -3.08
N ALA A 659 22.48 22.37 -3.48
CA ALA A 659 22.30 21.61 -4.70
C ALA A 659 20.93 21.91 -5.28
N VAL A 660 20.86 22.02 -6.60
CA VAL A 660 19.61 22.00 -7.35
C VAL A 660 19.63 20.79 -8.27
N VAL A 661 18.50 20.10 -8.35
CA VAL A 661 18.36 18.84 -9.06
C VAL A 661 17.11 18.88 -9.92
N TYR A 662 17.27 18.63 -11.21
CA TYR A 662 16.21 18.45 -12.19
C TYR A 662 16.29 17.03 -12.73
N ALA A 663 15.35 16.18 -12.29
CA ALA A 663 15.48 14.73 -12.42
C ALA A 663 14.19 14.05 -12.86
N ASN A 664 14.31 13.04 -13.70
CA ASN A 664 13.27 12.03 -13.90
C ASN A 664 13.79 10.65 -13.43
N THR A 665 13.19 9.55 -13.89
CA THR A 665 13.54 8.20 -13.43
C THR A 665 14.99 7.79 -13.74
N ARG A 666 15.59 8.25 -14.85
CA ARG A 666 16.97 7.85 -15.22
C ARG A 666 17.95 8.99 -15.43
N HIS A 667 17.44 10.17 -15.77
CA HIS A 667 18.22 11.34 -16.15
C HIS A 667 18.16 12.38 -15.03
N ILE A 668 19.32 12.81 -14.58
CA ILE A 668 19.42 13.82 -13.52
C ILE A 668 20.39 14.88 -13.99
N PHE A 669 19.93 16.12 -13.97
CA PHE A 669 20.75 17.30 -14.13
C PHE A 669 20.87 17.95 -12.76
N SER A 670 22.09 18.06 -12.25
CA SER A 670 22.34 18.67 -10.95
C SER A 670 23.33 19.81 -11.08
N ALA A 671 23.25 20.76 -10.17
CA ALA A 671 24.32 21.72 -9.93
C ALA A 671 24.51 21.84 -8.42
N GLU A 672 25.66 21.35 -7.94
CA GLU A 672 26.11 21.51 -6.56
C GLU A 672 26.94 22.79 -6.48
N TRP A 673 26.84 23.53 -5.37
CA TRP A 673 27.66 24.71 -5.16
C TRP A 673 28.09 24.86 -3.70
N GLN A 674 29.24 25.48 -3.52
CA GLN A 674 29.81 25.85 -2.23
C GLN A 674 30.41 27.25 -2.35
N VAL A 675 30.17 28.10 -1.35
CA VAL A 675 30.71 29.46 -1.27
C VAL A 675 31.13 29.72 0.16
N GLY A 676 32.42 29.95 0.41
CA GLY A 676 32.97 30.20 1.73
C GLY A 676 33.69 31.55 1.82
N TRP A 677 33.52 32.24 2.94
CA TRP A 677 34.10 33.57 3.18
C TRP A 677 34.83 33.72 4.52
N GLN A 678 34.84 32.67 5.35
CA GLN A 678 35.51 32.70 6.64
C GLN A 678 36.83 31.93 6.59
N ARG A 679 37.89 32.52 7.18
CA ARG A 679 39.26 31.96 7.24
C ARG A 679 39.94 31.85 5.86
N VAL A 680 39.49 32.65 4.91
CA VAL A 680 40.05 32.80 3.56
C VAL A 680 40.28 34.28 3.27
N ASP A 681 41.27 34.59 2.43
CA ASP A 681 41.62 35.96 2.07
C ASP A 681 40.59 36.57 1.09
N ASP A 682 40.07 35.76 0.17
CA ASP A 682 39.04 36.10 -0.80
C ASP A 682 37.83 35.15 -0.68
N LEU A 683 36.69 35.55 -1.24
CA LEU A 683 35.49 34.69 -1.33
C LEU A 683 35.80 33.48 -2.23
N HIS A 684 35.91 32.28 -1.66
CA HIS A 684 36.07 31.06 -2.45
C HIS A 684 34.72 30.48 -2.83
N TRP A 685 34.63 29.99 -4.06
CA TRP A 685 33.43 29.34 -4.57
C TRP A 685 33.78 28.13 -5.44
N GLU A 686 32.89 27.15 -5.43
CA GLU A 686 32.92 25.93 -6.23
C GLU A 686 31.51 25.68 -6.77
N VAL A 687 31.40 25.30 -8.04
CA VAL A 687 30.14 24.96 -8.70
C VAL A 687 30.35 23.78 -9.64
N THR A 688 29.56 22.74 -9.44
CA THR A 688 29.71 21.47 -10.15
C THR A 688 28.40 21.09 -10.86
N PRO A 689 28.11 21.63 -12.06
CA PRO A 689 27.04 21.15 -12.90
C PRO A 689 27.36 19.74 -13.44
N ALA A 690 26.45 18.80 -13.26
CA ALA A 690 26.62 17.41 -13.70
C ALA A 690 25.33 16.84 -14.30
N TYR A 691 25.52 15.92 -15.25
CA TYR A 691 24.50 15.02 -15.75
C TYR A 691 24.80 13.60 -15.29
N ASP A 692 23.85 13.01 -14.57
CA ASP A 692 23.91 11.63 -14.10
C ASP A 692 22.92 10.75 -14.87
N TYR A 693 23.37 9.53 -15.19
CA TYR A 693 22.53 8.45 -15.71
C TYR A 693 22.51 7.30 -14.70
N TYR A 694 21.32 7.00 -14.15
CA TYR A 694 21.14 5.91 -13.20
C TYR A 694 21.07 4.56 -13.92
N LEU A 695 21.97 3.65 -13.52
CA LEU A 695 22.01 2.28 -14.02
C LEU A 695 21.04 1.39 -13.24
N ASN A 696 21.00 1.57 -11.93
CA ASN A 696 20.12 0.91 -10.98
C ASN A 696 20.05 1.74 -9.68
N ARG A 697 19.33 1.26 -8.67
CA ARG A 697 19.18 1.95 -7.37
C ARG A 697 20.48 2.17 -6.57
N PHE A 698 21.59 1.53 -6.94
CA PHE A 698 22.86 1.65 -6.22
C PHE A 698 23.94 2.36 -7.01
N ALA A 699 23.81 2.51 -8.33
CA ALA A 699 24.88 2.97 -9.21
C ALA A 699 24.39 3.96 -10.26
N SER A 700 25.10 5.06 -10.41
CA SER A 700 24.96 5.99 -11.54
C SER A 700 26.33 6.36 -12.09
N VAL A 701 26.37 6.66 -13.39
CA VAL A 701 27.53 7.29 -14.04
C VAL A 701 27.22 8.76 -14.27
N PHE A 702 28.22 9.63 -14.20
CA PHE A 702 28.01 11.05 -14.41
C PHE A 702 29.13 11.69 -15.21
N ALA A 703 28.79 12.79 -15.88
CA ALA A 703 29.71 13.69 -16.54
C ALA A 703 29.32 15.13 -16.21
N GLY A 704 30.30 16.00 -16.02
CA GLY A 704 30.04 17.37 -15.60
C GLY A 704 31.23 18.29 -15.83
N ILE A 705 31.15 19.46 -15.21
CA ILE A 705 32.23 20.42 -15.17
C ILE A 705 32.44 20.78 -13.70
N ASP A 706 33.69 20.85 -13.28
CA ASP A 706 34.09 21.33 -11.97
C ASP A 706 34.69 22.72 -12.10
N LEU A 707 34.04 23.71 -11.48
CA LEU A 707 34.42 25.12 -11.55
C LEU A 707 34.76 25.61 -10.15
N GLU A 708 36.00 26.07 -9.96
CA GLU A 708 36.43 26.68 -8.69
C GLU A 708 36.99 28.08 -8.94
N GLY A 709 36.87 28.95 -7.95
CA GLY A 709 37.43 30.29 -8.02
C GLY A 709 37.51 31.05 -6.71
N ALA A 710 38.23 32.16 -6.74
CA ALA A 710 38.43 33.09 -5.63
C ALA A 710 38.11 34.52 -6.08
N GLY A 711 37.24 35.20 -5.35
CA GLY A 711 36.74 36.53 -5.72
C GLY A 711 36.08 36.50 -7.10
N ASN A 712 36.63 37.25 -8.05
CA ASN A 712 36.14 37.33 -9.44
C ASN A 712 36.97 36.47 -10.42
N HIS A 713 37.89 35.66 -9.92
CA HIS A 713 38.78 34.84 -10.74
C HIS A 713 38.35 33.38 -10.72
N VAL A 714 38.32 32.76 -11.90
CA VAL A 714 38.17 31.31 -12.05
C VAL A 714 39.55 30.69 -11.96
N GLU A 715 39.74 29.76 -11.02
CA GLU A 715 40.99 29.06 -10.77
C GLU A 715 40.99 27.68 -11.43
N LYS A 716 39.85 26.99 -11.45
CA LYS A 716 39.68 25.65 -12.04
C LYS A 716 38.47 25.58 -12.97
N HIS A 717 38.58 24.83 -14.06
CA HIS A 717 37.50 24.63 -15.03
C HIS A 717 37.64 23.29 -15.76
N GLU A 718 37.60 22.19 -15.02
CA GLU A 718 37.91 20.87 -15.54
C GLU A 718 36.63 20.09 -15.87
N GLY A 719 36.65 19.33 -16.97
CA GLY A 719 35.60 18.37 -17.27
C GLY A 719 35.76 17.14 -16.39
N ILE A 720 34.67 16.65 -15.79
CA ILE A 720 34.70 15.50 -14.88
C ILE A 720 33.90 14.33 -15.44
N PHE A 721 34.37 13.10 -15.20
CA PHE A 721 33.65 11.88 -15.49
C PHE A 721 33.81 10.87 -14.34
N GLY A 722 32.71 10.29 -13.88
CA GLY A 722 32.74 9.46 -12.69
C GLY A 722 31.58 8.50 -12.49
N LEU A 723 31.60 7.86 -11.33
CA LEU A 723 30.64 6.89 -10.85
C LEU A 723 30.20 7.28 -9.43
N ARG A 724 28.90 7.16 -9.15
CA ARG A 724 28.35 7.12 -7.80
C ARG A 724 27.96 5.69 -7.45
N TYR A 725 28.25 5.27 -6.23
CA TYR A 725 27.85 3.97 -5.74
C TYR A 725 27.42 4.01 -4.27
N LEU A 726 26.29 3.36 -3.94
CA LEU A 726 25.85 3.18 -2.56
C LEU A 726 26.49 1.92 -1.95
N LEU A 727 27.43 2.12 -1.05
CA LEU A 727 28.14 1.08 -0.32
C LEU A 727 27.30 0.55 0.86
N PRO A 728 27.61 -0.67 1.37
CA PRO A 728 27.05 -1.16 2.62
C PRO A 728 27.11 -0.12 3.75
N LEU A 729 26.15 -0.17 4.67
CA LEU A 729 25.89 0.84 5.70
C LEU A 729 25.29 2.15 5.16
N ASN A 730 24.63 2.12 4.00
CA ASN A 730 24.13 3.30 3.29
C ASN A 730 25.18 4.42 3.23
N ILE A 731 26.43 4.06 2.87
CA ILE A 731 27.51 5.01 2.68
C ILE A 731 27.50 5.42 1.21
N ALA A 732 27.17 6.68 0.93
CA ALA A 732 27.23 7.20 -0.42
C ALA A 732 28.70 7.41 -0.80
N SER A 733 29.08 6.95 -1.99
CA SER A 733 30.43 7.14 -2.53
C SER A 733 30.38 7.73 -3.93
N ARG A 734 31.36 8.59 -4.24
CA ARG A 734 31.55 9.19 -5.56
C ARG A 734 33.03 9.11 -5.92
N ALA A 735 33.34 8.68 -7.14
CA ALA A 735 34.69 8.66 -7.68
C ALA A 735 34.69 9.27 -9.08
N TRP A 736 35.62 10.17 -9.37
CA TRP A 736 35.77 10.77 -10.70
C TRP A 736 37.21 11.09 -11.04
N VAL A 737 37.42 11.26 -12.33
CA VAL A 737 38.65 11.79 -12.91
C VAL A 737 38.29 13.05 -13.67
N ASP A 738 39.16 14.05 -13.61
CA ASP A 738 39.02 15.28 -14.35
C ASP A 738 39.86 15.29 -15.64
N THR A 739 39.76 16.35 -16.45
CA THR A 739 40.51 16.50 -17.70
C THR A 739 42.00 16.80 -17.50
N ALA A 740 42.41 17.24 -16.30
CA ALA A 740 43.80 17.39 -15.90
C ALA A 740 44.44 16.04 -15.47
N GLY A 741 43.63 15.00 -15.26
CA GLY A 741 44.05 13.68 -14.83
C GLY A 741 44.11 13.52 -13.31
N GLU A 742 43.53 14.46 -12.56
CA GLU A 742 43.38 14.37 -11.11
C GLU A 742 42.22 13.43 -10.77
N PHE A 743 42.43 12.63 -9.73
CA PHE A 743 41.45 11.67 -9.25
C PHE A 743 40.87 12.15 -7.93
N GLN A 744 39.54 12.14 -7.86
CA GLN A 744 38.80 12.52 -6.67
C GLN A 744 37.91 11.38 -6.19
N PHE A 745 37.86 11.21 -4.87
CA PHE A 745 37.01 10.22 -4.21
C PHE A 745 36.38 10.80 -2.95
N ALA A 746 35.05 10.74 -2.88
CA ALA A 746 34.26 11.20 -1.74
C ALA A 746 33.43 10.06 -1.15
N VAL A 747 33.32 10.05 0.17
CA VAL A 747 32.37 9.22 0.92
C VAL A 747 31.58 10.08 1.88
N SER A 748 30.27 9.84 1.96
CA SER A 748 29.40 10.51 2.90
C SER A 748 28.45 9.55 3.59
N LYS A 749 28.09 9.91 4.83
CA LYS A 749 27.13 9.17 5.66
C LYS A 749 26.19 10.15 6.33
N HIS A 750 24.91 9.80 6.30
CA HIS A 750 23.84 10.41 7.09
C HIS A 750 23.32 9.38 8.09
N LEU A 751 23.00 9.81 9.31
CA LEU A 751 22.52 8.94 10.38
C LEU A 751 21.53 9.69 11.28
N GLU A 752 20.31 9.16 11.41
CA GLU A 752 19.24 9.72 12.22
C GLU A 752 19.47 9.34 13.69
N LEU A 753 19.95 10.28 14.50
CA LEU A 753 20.09 10.07 15.95
C LEU A 753 18.72 10.04 16.63
N THR A 754 17.83 10.95 16.24
CA THR A 754 16.39 10.95 16.55
C THR A 754 15.61 11.21 15.27
N PRO A 755 14.28 11.04 15.23
CA PRO A 755 13.49 11.33 14.04
C PRO A 755 13.58 12.78 13.54
N ARG A 756 14.08 13.72 14.36
CA ARG A 756 14.30 15.12 13.97
C ARG A 756 15.77 15.52 13.88
N LEU A 757 16.67 14.80 14.54
CA LEU A 757 18.09 15.13 14.63
C LEU A 757 18.90 14.09 13.87
N ALA A 758 19.56 14.52 12.81
CA ALA A 758 20.50 13.69 12.07
C ALA A 758 21.92 14.25 12.17
N VAL A 759 22.89 13.35 12.16
CA VAL A 759 24.31 13.68 12.00
C VAL A 759 24.78 13.27 10.62
N PHE A 760 25.73 14.02 10.08
CA PHE A 760 26.31 13.73 8.80
C PHE A 760 27.81 13.96 8.81
N SER A 761 28.50 13.22 7.96
CA SER A 761 29.91 13.43 7.69
C SER A 761 30.22 13.12 6.24
N GLU A 762 31.16 13.84 5.69
CA GLU A 762 31.70 13.61 4.35
C GLU A 762 33.19 13.87 4.35
N ALA A 763 33.90 12.95 3.70
CA ALA A 763 35.33 13.02 3.52
C ALA A 763 35.62 12.84 2.04
N GLU A 764 36.31 13.81 1.48
CA GLU A 764 36.74 13.87 0.10
C GLU A 764 38.27 13.88 0.05
N TYR A 765 38.80 13.11 -0.86
CA TYR A 765 40.21 13.04 -1.17
C TYR A 765 40.43 13.43 -2.61
N ASP A 766 41.22 14.48 -2.80
CA ASP A 766 41.74 14.93 -4.08
C ASP A 766 43.25 14.70 -4.14
N THR A 767 43.73 14.15 -5.25
CA THR A 767 45.16 14.04 -5.57
C THR A 767 45.89 15.39 -5.65
N GLY A 768 45.22 16.49 -6.01
CA GLY A 768 45.76 17.84 -6.10
C GLY A 768 45.77 18.59 -4.75
N GLU A 769 44.61 18.67 -4.08
CA GLU A 769 44.41 19.53 -2.90
C GLU A 769 44.44 18.81 -1.53
N ARG A 770 44.57 17.47 -1.53
CA ARG A 770 44.50 16.58 -0.35
C ARG A 770 43.07 16.38 0.17
N TRP A 771 42.91 16.29 1.51
CA TRP A 771 41.66 15.90 2.16
C TRP A 771 40.79 17.10 2.50
N GLU A 772 39.53 17.04 2.10
CA GLU A 772 38.46 17.93 2.54
C GLU A 772 37.45 17.15 3.38
N ILE A 773 37.14 17.65 4.56
CA ILE A 773 36.22 16.99 5.48
C ILE A 773 35.17 17.99 5.97
N ARG A 774 33.91 17.55 5.95
CA ARG A 774 32.81 18.24 6.62
C ARG A 774 32.04 17.27 7.52
N ALA A 775 31.64 17.74 8.69
CA ALA A 775 30.83 16.97 9.62
C ALA A 775 29.90 17.90 10.40
N GLY A 776 28.68 17.46 10.66
CA GLY A 776 27.68 18.30 11.28
C GLY A 776 26.44 17.57 11.73
N ALA A 777 25.43 18.36 12.10
CA ALA A 777 24.13 17.89 12.48
C ALA A 777 23.04 18.81 11.90
N THR A 778 21.89 18.22 11.59
CA THR A 778 20.68 18.93 11.17
C THR A 778 19.51 18.60 12.07
N CYS A 779 18.71 19.60 12.40
CA CYS A 779 17.46 19.44 13.16
C CYS A 779 16.26 19.93 12.34
N LEU A 780 15.37 19.02 11.94
CA LEU A 780 14.17 19.33 11.15
C LEU A 780 13.16 20.12 11.99
N LEU A 781 12.85 21.34 11.55
CA LEU A 781 11.90 22.24 12.22
C LEU A 781 10.52 22.21 11.56
N ALA A 782 10.50 22.22 10.24
CA ALA A 782 9.31 22.23 9.40
C ALA A 782 9.61 21.53 8.07
N LYS A 783 8.58 21.24 7.28
CA LYS A 783 8.68 20.53 5.99
C LYS A 783 9.81 21.00 5.07
N HIS A 784 10.09 22.30 5.06
CA HIS A 784 11.09 22.91 4.20
C HIS A 784 12.30 23.46 4.96
N PHE A 785 12.34 23.39 6.29
CA PHE A 785 13.32 24.13 7.09
C PHE A 785 13.95 23.26 8.18
N SER A 786 15.27 23.29 8.25
CA SER A 786 16.06 22.65 9.30
C SER A 786 17.10 23.62 9.88
N LEU A 787 17.41 23.51 11.16
CA LEU A 787 18.64 24.09 11.70
C LEU A 787 19.83 23.23 11.26
N ILE A 788 20.96 23.85 10.99
CA ILE A 788 22.20 23.16 10.64
C ILE A 788 23.37 23.71 11.47
N GLY A 789 24.20 22.80 11.97
CA GLY A 789 25.52 23.10 12.50
C GLY A 789 26.54 22.22 11.79
N GLN A 790 27.60 22.81 11.26
CA GLN A 790 28.61 22.10 10.46
C GLN A 790 29.99 22.61 10.81
N TRP A 791 30.94 21.69 10.89
CA TRP A 791 32.36 21.97 10.79
C TRP A 791 32.84 21.65 9.39
N HIS A 792 33.66 22.55 8.85
CA HIS A 792 34.33 22.40 7.58
C HIS A 792 35.84 22.54 7.76
N SER A 793 36.62 21.66 7.12
CA SER A 793 38.09 21.66 7.19
C SER A 793 38.70 23.01 6.78
N ARG A 794 38.21 23.62 5.69
CA ARG A 794 38.63 24.96 5.23
C ARG A 794 38.02 26.12 6.06
N PHE A 795 36.69 26.17 6.18
CA PHE A 795 35.99 27.35 6.70
C PHE A 795 35.70 27.34 8.22
N GLY A 796 35.92 26.21 8.91
CA GLY A 796 35.70 26.06 10.35
C GLY A 796 34.24 25.77 10.72
N TRP A 797 33.84 26.14 11.94
CA TRP A 797 32.49 25.90 12.46
C TRP A 797 31.50 26.97 12.01
N GLY A 798 30.30 26.53 11.65
CA GLY A 798 29.17 27.38 11.32
C GLY A 798 27.85 26.84 11.84
N GLY A 799 26.94 27.76 12.15
CA GLY A 799 25.53 27.48 12.40
C GLY A 799 24.66 28.24 11.40
N GLY A 800 23.51 27.69 11.05
CA GLY A 800 22.68 28.25 10.00
C GLY A 800 21.31 27.62 9.84
N LEU A 801 20.68 27.94 8.71
CA LEU A 801 19.39 27.41 8.28
C LEU A 801 19.56 26.66 6.96
N ARG A 802 19.01 25.46 6.91
CA ARG A 802 18.82 24.65 5.71
C ARG A 802 17.39 24.86 5.20
N TRP A 803 17.27 25.22 3.94
CA TRP A 803 16.02 25.26 3.19
C TRP A 803 16.00 24.14 2.14
N GLN A 804 14.89 23.42 2.05
CA GLN A 804 14.66 22.38 1.06
C GLN A 804 13.35 22.66 0.33
N PHE A 805 13.40 22.70 -0.99
CA PHE A 805 12.22 22.86 -1.84
C PHE A 805 11.99 21.58 -2.61
#